data_AF-A0A521HUM1-F1
#
_entry.id   AF-A0A521HUM1-F1
#
_cell.length_a   1.000
_cell.length_b   1.000
_cell.length_c   1.000
_cell.angle_alpha   90.00
_cell.angle_beta   90.00
_cell.angle_gamma   90.00
#
_symmetry.space_group_name_H-M   'P 1'
#
loop_
_entity.id
_entity.type
_entity.pdbx_description
1 polymer ?
#
loop_
_entity_poly.entity_id
_entity_poly.type
_entity_poly.pdbx_seq_one_letter_code
_entity_poly.pdbx_strand_id
1 'polypeptide(L)'
;MNVAESPAATNPYDRTFARLCEDGNSYEDAVLRVTEDYLDGKPRLNGKRKITKAERDLAFWLSDVVQSIPAEHWRMATLALALSHYFAQERVANPALLADLSRGASDVICHAVRRSGLVLQQHSPRRTELDLLAATSNEIAELCRVLDIFDLAHRERRSSLEIGKAMLANLSPFELLVYASLYAFEHLVPHRFGVISAQKAEGTPTEQEAWEAINDLLHWKLETVPEAALRLSETEIGASLAEHLSPFLFPSPMGRSPRHDLRSAFEQLLLSQVELNSFISRSADAFSYDDGIRFERRGRQLEIEEADPAARCDWNRDGHKLNRLHGYWFFRGLEEFVALGLADKPMGRPENQEANRLAYIQALRTQLRLMEVYGVDSPVTAESGAKVALFPALLSLELMSAHFQRDFLMAYAGHLADSGHCIAALNRLAMEGLADGLQNRLPLTWSDRETKIANIVGWTVSAEFPQGNPRAAAAILDFWTTDLHAMGKRLRDRTAGLQPEFCERPILKQGQTLIQLPWVVGLQNNSTAAINNLRRLGARRGETGVETRRIEERVGLLFEQRGFRVALNWHPRDEDAMNAGEIDLICARDDIVIVMEVKSTYLRRSQRDAWLHATTTLRKAGQQLRKKVAAVRAALVQPSELGALLGIDAASSEPAIHGLIVDTSIECDHQQFGGYLKVSVEEVLIALRDERHLLRDLPDGLAGDDSGPNTARPAEQASTTSSLYPEGFDAAGFLSVIRRGAVWDDVPD
;
A
#
# COMPACT_ATOMS: atom_id res chain seq x y z
N MET A 1 -6.87 43.49 47.38
CA MET A 1 -5.79 43.22 46.40
C MET A 1 -6.41 42.36 45.32
N ASN A 2 -6.70 42.98 44.18
CA ASN A 2 -7.44 42.35 43.08
C ASN A 2 -6.65 41.18 42.51
N VAL A 3 -7.27 40.01 42.47
CA VAL A 3 -6.86 38.93 41.58
C VAL A 3 -7.26 39.40 40.18
N ALA A 4 -6.27 39.90 39.43
CA ALA A 4 -6.46 40.17 38.02
C ALA A 4 -6.77 38.83 37.34
N GLU A 5 -8.01 38.71 36.84
CA GLU A 5 -8.37 37.69 35.86
C GLU A 5 -7.39 37.80 34.69
N SER A 6 -6.57 36.77 34.51
CA SER A 6 -5.83 36.59 33.27
C SER A 6 -6.89 36.38 32.17
N PRO A 7 -6.88 37.16 31.07
CA PRO A 7 -7.88 37.00 30.02
C PRO A 7 -7.83 35.56 29.52
N ALA A 8 -8.99 34.89 29.51
CA ALA A 8 -9.13 33.53 29.00
C ALA A 8 -8.43 33.46 27.64
N ALA A 9 -7.40 32.62 27.52
CA ALA A 9 -6.61 32.54 26.31
C ALA A 9 -7.55 32.21 25.13
N THR A 10 -7.77 33.18 24.25
CA THR A 10 -8.69 33.05 23.10
C THR A 10 -8.35 31.79 22.32
N ASN A 11 -9.36 30.96 22.08
CA ASN A 11 -9.26 29.71 21.35
C ASN A 11 -8.46 29.90 20.04
N PRO A 12 -7.49 29.03 19.73
CA PRO A 12 -6.62 29.20 18.57
C PRO A 12 -7.38 29.22 17.24
N TYR A 13 -8.49 28.50 17.12
CA TYR A 13 -9.29 28.44 15.90
C TYR A 13 -10.11 29.72 15.71
N ASP A 14 -10.74 30.23 16.78
CA ASP A 14 -11.46 31.51 16.75
C ASP A 14 -10.54 32.69 16.41
N ARG A 15 -9.31 32.67 16.93
CA ARG A 15 -8.29 33.68 16.59
C ARG A 15 -7.88 33.60 15.12
N THR A 16 -7.73 32.38 14.60
CA THR A 16 -7.35 32.17 13.20
C THR A 16 -8.48 32.63 12.27
N PHE A 17 -9.72 32.31 12.62
CA PHE A 17 -10.91 32.77 11.92
C PHE A 17 -10.99 34.31 11.88
N ALA A 18 -10.89 34.96 13.04
CA ALA A 18 -10.95 36.43 13.13
C ALA A 18 -9.89 37.10 12.25
N ARG A 19 -8.64 36.61 12.30
CA ARG A 19 -7.56 37.13 11.45
C ARG A 19 -7.86 36.96 9.96
N LEU A 20 -8.39 35.81 9.54
CA LEU A 20 -8.69 35.59 8.11
C LEU A 20 -9.79 36.53 7.61
N CYS A 21 -10.79 36.82 8.45
CA CYS A 21 -11.81 37.83 8.15
C CYS A 21 -11.22 39.24 8.09
N GLU A 22 -10.30 39.59 9.00
CA GLU A 22 -9.56 40.86 8.97
C GLU A 22 -8.70 41.00 7.70
N ASP A 23 -8.13 39.89 7.22
CA ASP A 23 -7.36 39.79 5.97
C ASP A 23 -8.25 39.82 4.71
N GLY A 24 -9.58 40.00 4.85
CA GLY A 24 -10.52 40.16 3.75
C GLY A 24 -11.01 38.86 3.10
N ASN A 25 -10.76 37.70 3.72
CA ASN A 25 -11.31 36.43 3.23
C ASN A 25 -12.84 36.39 3.44
N SER A 26 -13.54 35.68 2.56
CA SER A 26 -14.96 35.42 2.76
C SER A 26 -15.19 34.59 4.03
N TYR A 27 -16.40 34.67 4.61
CA TYR A 27 -16.77 33.85 5.76
C TYR A 27 -16.54 32.35 5.47
N GLU A 28 -16.97 31.88 4.31
CA GLU A 28 -16.83 30.48 3.88
C GLU A 28 -15.36 30.06 3.75
N ASP A 29 -14.52 30.90 3.12
CA ASP A 29 -13.09 30.63 2.99
C ASP A 29 -12.38 30.58 4.34
N ALA A 30 -12.75 31.48 5.26
CA ALA A 30 -12.21 31.53 6.61
C ALA A 30 -12.61 30.27 7.41
N VAL A 31 -13.87 29.84 7.34
CA VAL A 31 -14.35 28.58 7.96
C VAL A 31 -13.59 27.39 7.39
N LEU A 32 -13.54 27.26 6.06
CA LEU A 32 -12.82 26.17 5.40
C LEU A 32 -11.38 26.12 5.86
N ARG A 33 -10.69 27.27 5.92
CA ARG A 33 -9.29 27.35 6.31
C ARG A 33 -9.04 26.93 7.76
N VAL A 34 -9.98 27.22 8.67
CA VAL A 34 -9.91 26.79 10.07
C VAL A 34 -10.13 25.29 10.20
N THR A 35 -11.10 24.73 9.49
CA THR A 35 -11.34 23.28 9.45
C THR A 35 -10.17 22.52 8.84
N GLU A 36 -9.61 23.06 7.77
CA GLU A 36 -8.38 22.63 7.13
C GLU A 36 -7.21 22.51 8.11
N ASP A 37 -6.98 23.56 8.91
CA ASP A 37 -5.94 23.55 9.92
C ASP A 37 -6.20 22.47 11.01
N TYR A 38 -7.45 22.24 11.43
CA TYR A 38 -7.80 21.14 12.32
C TYR A 38 -7.48 19.76 11.72
N LEU A 39 -7.92 19.50 10.48
CA LEU A 39 -7.66 18.25 9.76
C LEU A 39 -6.16 18.00 9.54
N ASP A 40 -5.38 19.07 9.43
CA ASP A 40 -3.92 19.02 9.31
C ASP A 40 -3.18 18.82 10.64
N GLY A 41 -3.92 18.77 11.76
CA GLY A 41 -3.35 18.65 13.10
C GLY A 41 -2.65 19.93 13.58
N LYS A 42 -3.10 21.09 13.11
CA LYS A 42 -2.67 22.41 13.58
C LYS A 42 -3.68 22.99 14.57
N PRO A 43 -3.26 23.82 15.54
CA PRO A 43 -1.86 24.15 15.83
C PRO A 43 -1.08 22.96 16.41
N ARG A 44 0.19 22.85 16.04
CA ARG A 44 1.08 21.78 16.53
C ARG A 44 1.65 22.10 17.91
N LEU A 45 1.82 23.40 18.20
CA LEU A 45 2.43 23.93 19.40
C LEU A 45 1.55 25.01 20.02
N ASN A 46 1.56 25.10 21.34
CA ASN A 46 1.15 26.28 22.09
C ASN A 46 2.41 26.85 22.79
N GLY A 47 2.98 27.91 22.23
CA GLY A 47 4.34 28.34 22.57
C GLY A 47 5.35 27.23 22.25
N LYS A 48 6.07 26.74 23.28
CA LYS A 48 7.01 25.61 23.15
C LYS A 48 6.38 24.23 23.38
N ARG A 49 5.13 24.16 23.85
CA ARG A 49 4.48 22.89 24.24
C ARG A 49 3.79 22.24 23.05
N LYS A 50 4.06 20.96 22.80
CA LYS A 50 3.34 20.16 21.80
C LYS A 50 1.89 19.96 22.23
N ILE A 51 0.95 20.24 21.33
CA ILE A 51 -0.48 20.02 21.56
C ILE A 51 -0.80 18.57 21.17
N THR A 52 -1.49 17.86 22.05
CA THR A 52 -1.97 16.50 21.80
C THR A 52 -3.16 16.51 20.84
N LYS A 53 -3.48 15.35 20.24
CA LYS A 53 -4.68 15.25 19.38
C LYS A 53 -5.95 15.63 20.13
N ALA A 54 -6.12 15.13 21.35
CA ALA A 54 -7.30 15.39 22.16
C ALA A 54 -7.48 16.87 22.54
N GLU A 55 -6.40 17.58 22.81
CA GLU A 55 -6.47 19.03 23.06
C GLU A 55 -6.87 19.80 21.80
N ARG A 56 -6.43 19.35 20.61
CA ARG A 56 -6.89 19.94 19.35
C ARG A 56 -8.35 19.64 19.08
N ASP A 57 -8.79 18.40 19.31
CA ASP A 57 -10.20 18.01 19.17
C ASP A 57 -11.05 18.89 20.09
N LEU A 58 -10.66 19.04 21.36
CA LEU A 58 -11.39 19.85 22.33
C LEU A 58 -11.47 21.32 21.89
N ALA A 59 -10.34 21.90 21.47
CA ALA A 59 -10.30 23.29 21.05
C ALA A 59 -11.11 23.53 19.76
N PHE A 60 -11.10 22.61 18.80
CA PHE A 60 -11.83 22.80 17.54
C PHE A 60 -13.34 22.69 17.76
N TRP A 61 -13.80 21.59 18.34
CA TRP A 61 -15.23 21.30 18.46
C TRP A 61 -15.96 22.22 19.45
N LEU A 62 -15.24 22.86 20.37
CA LEU A 62 -15.80 23.84 21.32
C LEU A 62 -15.46 25.30 20.95
N SER A 63 -14.98 25.57 19.73
CA SER A 63 -14.73 26.94 19.27
C SER A 63 -16.02 27.66 18.88
N ASP A 64 -16.08 28.98 19.10
CA ASP A 64 -17.26 29.80 18.79
C ASP A 64 -17.54 29.79 17.28
N VAL A 65 -16.49 29.78 16.45
CA VAL A 65 -16.61 29.65 14.99
C VAL A 65 -17.31 28.35 14.62
N VAL A 66 -16.92 27.19 15.17
CA VAL A 66 -17.54 25.90 14.83
C VAL A 66 -19.00 25.82 15.29
N GLN A 67 -19.31 26.39 16.46
CA GLN A 67 -20.68 26.43 16.99
C GLN A 67 -21.61 27.35 16.19
N SER A 68 -21.04 28.32 15.45
CA SER A 68 -21.81 29.28 14.65
C SER A 68 -21.93 28.92 13.18
N ILE A 69 -21.31 27.82 12.72
CA ILE A 69 -21.42 27.36 11.33
C ILE A 69 -22.87 26.93 11.05
N PRO A 70 -23.55 27.54 10.06
CA PRO A 70 -24.90 27.13 9.70
C PRO A 70 -24.96 25.69 9.17
N ALA A 71 -26.06 24.99 9.42
CA ALA A 71 -26.20 23.56 9.09
C ALA A 71 -25.97 23.26 7.60
N GLU A 72 -26.36 24.17 6.71
CA GLU A 72 -26.18 24.02 5.26
C GLU A 72 -24.71 23.99 4.83
N HIS A 73 -23.81 24.66 5.55
CA HIS A 73 -22.38 24.70 5.22
C HIS A 73 -21.69 23.36 5.51
N TRP A 74 -22.24 22.53 6.40
CA TRP A 74 -21.66 21.22 6.72
C TRP A 74 -21.70 20.22 5.55
N ARG A 75 -22.45 20.51 4.48
CA ARG A 75 -22.42 19.74 3.23
C ARG A 75 -21.12 19.90 2.43
N MET A 76 -20.28 20.87 2.78
CA MET A 76 -18.96 21.02 2.20
C MET A 76 -18.07 19.83 2.60
N ALA A 77 -17.36 19.24 1.64
CA ALA A 77 -16.55 18.03 1.84
C ALA A 77 -15.56 18.15 3.01
N THR A 78 -14.94 19.31 3.20
CA THR A 78 -13.97 19.55 4.29
C THR A 78 -14.63 19.47 5.68
N LEU A 79 -15.84 20.03 5.83
CA LEU A 79 -16.60 19.99 7.08
C LEU A 79 -17.17 18.60 7.34
N ALA A 80 -17.70 17.92 6.32
CA ALA A 80 -18.14 16.53 6.42
C ALA A 80 -16.98 15.58 6.82
N LEU A 81 -15.78 15.81 6.29
CA LEU A 81 -14.58 15.07 6.68
C LEU A 81 -14.19 15.35 8.15
N ALA A 82 -14.27 16.60 8.59
CA ALA A 82 -14.06 16.92 10.01
C ALA A 82 -15.09 16.22 10.89
N LEU A 83 -16.37 16.20 10.51
CA LEU A 83 -17.41 15.47 11.23
C LEU A 83 -17.13 13.95 11.25
N SER A 84 -16.55 13.40 10.19
CA SER A 84 -16.11 11.99 10.18
C SER A 84 -15.04 11.73 11.24
N HIS A 85 -14.09 12.66 11.43
CA HIS A 85 -13.11 12.60 12.51
C HIS A 85 -13.74 12.74 13.90
N TYR A 86 -14.81 13.53 14.03
CA TYR A 86 -15.57 13.62 15.28
C TYR A 86 -16.17 12.28 15.69
N PHE A 87 -16.80 11.57 14.74
CA PHE A 87 -17.38 10.25 14.98
C PHE A 87 -16.31 9.16 15.21
N ALA A 88 -15.08 9.37 14.73
CA ALA A 88 -13.95 8.45 14.92
C ALA A 88 -13.16 8.66 16.24
N GLN A 89 -13.52 9.65 17.07
CA GLN A 89 -12.86 9.92 18.35
C GLN A 89 -13.84 9.76 19.52
N GLU A 90 -13.33 9.51 20.72
CA GLU A 90 -14.17 9.18 21.89
C GLU A 90 -14.12 10.22 23.02
N ARG A 91 -13.32 11.28 22.88
CA ARG A 91 -12.94 12.17 23.99
C ARG A 91 -13.78 13.43 24.09
N VAL A 92 -14.30 13.93 22.97
CA VAL A 92 -14.98 15.22 22.89
C VAL A 92 -16.42 15.00 22.41
N ALA A 93 -17.37 15.55 23.17
CA ALA A 93 -18.79 15.53 22.85
C ALA A 93 -19.27 16.93 22.45
N ASN A 94 -20.27 16.98 21.56
CA ASN A 94 -20.88 18.21 21.06
C ASN A 94 -22.35 17.93 20.66
N PRO A 95 -23.20 17.54 21.63
CA PRO A 95 -24.56 17.12 21.34
C PRO A 95 -25.43 18.24 20.78
N ALA A 96 -25.13 19.50 21.09
CA ALA A 96 -25.86 20.66 20.57
C ALA A 96 -25.71 20.76 19.05
N LEU A 97 -24.46 20.78 18.55
CA LEU A 97 -24.19 20.78 17.11
C LEU A 97 -24.84 19.59 16.41
N LEU A 98 -24.73 18.38 16.98
CA LEU A 98 -25.33 17.19 16.39
C LEU A 98 -26.87 17.26 16.32
N ALA A 99 -27.53 17.82 17.34
CA ALA A 99 -28.98 17.99 17.35
C ALA A 99 -29.46 19.06 16.36
N ASP A 100 -28.62 20.06 16.07
CA ASP A 100 -28.90 21.04 15.02
C ASP A 100 -28.72 20.42 13.63
N LEU A 101 -27.63 19.68 13.42
CA LEU A 101 -27.37 18.95 12.18
C LEU A 101 -28.40 17.85 11.92
N SER A 102 -28.90 17.15 12.94
CA SER A 102 -29.91 16.11 12.71
C SER A 102 -31.25 16.65 12.20
N ARG A 103 -31.54 17.94 12.45
CA ARG A 103 -32.76 18.63 12.00
C ARG A 103 -32.62 19.28 10.62
N GLY A 104 -31.41 19.72 10.24
CA GLY A 104 -31.19 20.48 9.00
C GLY A 104 -30.28 19.81 7.94
N ALA A 105 -29.51 18.80 8.34
CA ALA A 105 -28.47 18.16 7.52
C ALA A 105 -28.18 16.70 7.95
N SER A 106 -29.22 15.88 8.12
CA SER A 106 -29.07 14.47 8.52
C SER A 106 -28.25 13.64 7.53
N ASP A 107 -28.28 13.99 6.25
CA ASP A 107 -27.46 13.43 5.19
C ASP A 107 -25.95 13.52 5.50
N VAL A 108 -25.51 14.65 6.07
CA VAL A 108 -24.10 14.88 6.43
C VAL A 108 -23.69 14.01 7.61
N ILE A 109 -24.55 13.83 8.62
CA ILE A 109 -24.30 12.91 9.73
C ILE A 109 -24.15 11.50 9.20
N CYS A 110 -25.06 11.06 8.33
CA CYS A 110 -25.01 9.72 7.75
C CYS A 110 -23.70 9.48 6.98
N HIS A 111 -23.29 10.45 6.15
CA HIS A 111 -22.02 10.39 5.43
C HIS A 111 -20.82 10.36 6.39
N ALA A 112 -20.81 11.20 7.41
CA ALA A 112 -19.70 11.28 8.36
C ALA A 112 -19.54 9.99 9.19
N VAL A 113 -20.65 9.41 9.65
CA VAL A 113 -20.67 8.12 10.35
C VAL A 113 -20.15 7.02 9.44
N ARG A 114 -20.61 6.98 8.18
CA ARG A 114 -20.13 6.03 7.15
C ARG A 114 -18.60 6.06 7.05
N ARG A 115 -17.99 7.24 7.05
CA ARG A 115 -16.52 7.44 6.92
C ARG A 115 -15.72 7.32 8.22
N SER A 116 -16.39 7.22 9.37
CA SER A 116 -15.75 7.26 10.70
C SER A 116 -15.12 5.94 11.17
N GLY A 117 -15.51 4.80 10.57
CA GLY A 117 -15.20 3.46 11.08
C GLY A 117 -16.11 2.97 12.22
N LEU A 118 -17.15 3.74 12.59
CA LEU A 118 -18.12 3.35 13.62
C LEU A 118 -18.83 2.02 13.34
N VAL A 119 -18.93 1.61 12.07
CA VAL A 119 -19.49 0.32 11.66
C VAL A 119 -18.84 -0.87 12.38
N LEU A 120 -17.56 -0.77 12.76
CA LEU A 120 -16.84 -1.79 13.53
C LEU A 120 -16.62 -1.42 15.01
N GLN A 121 -17.08 -0.25 15.48
CA GLN A 121 -16.79 0.30 16.82
C GLN A 121 -18.05 0.62 17.64
N GLN A 122 -18.83 -0.41 17.91
CA GLN A 122 -20.18 -0.27 18.49
C GLN A 122 -20.19 0.14 19.96
N HIS A 123 -19.07 -0.05 20.67
CA HIS A 123 -18.91 0.41 22.05
C HIS A 123 -18.45 1.87 22.16
N SER A 124 -18.24 2.55 21.02
CA SER A 124 -17.86 3.96 21.02
C SER A 124 -18.97 4.82 21.62
N PRO A 125 -18.67 5.80 22.49
CA PRO A 125 -19.67 6.75 22.97
C PRO A 125 -20.32 7.56 21.83
N ARG A 126 -19.68 7.65 20.66
CA ARG A 126 -20.25 8.31 19.48
C ARG A 126 -21.42 7.51 18.88
N ARG A 127 -21.43 6.17 19.05
CA ARG A 127 -22.56 5.32 18.66
C ARG A 127 -23.80 5.65 19.49
N THR A 128 -23.63 5.82 20.80
CA THR A 128 -24.72 6.22 21.72
C THR A 128 -25.31 7.57 21.36
N GLU A 129 -24.48 8.56 21.00
CA GLU A 129 -24.99 9.86 20.55
C GLU A 129 -25.80 9.74 19.26
N LEU A 130 -25.34 8.93 18.30
CA LEU A 130 -26.08 8.67 17.07
C LEU A 130 -27.46 8.03 17.35
N ASP A 131 -27.54 7.09 18.30
CA ASP A 131 -28.81 6.47 18.69
C ASP A 131 -29.79 7.46 19.31
N LEU A 132 -29.31 8.45 20.06
CA LEU A 132 -30.16 9.51 20.58
C LEU A 132 -30.73 10.39 19.44
N LEU A 133 -29.95 10.62 18.39
CA LEU A 133 -30.38 11.41 17.22
C LEU A 133 -31.36 10.65 16.33
N ALA A 134 -31.40 9.32 16.37
CA ALA A 134 -32.34 8.51 15.60
C ALA A 134 -33.81 8.89 15.85
N ALA A 135 -34.15 9.41 17.02
CA ALA A 135 -35.50 9.91 17.32
C ALA A 135 -35.88 11.18 16.51
N THR A 136 -34.89 11.88 15.96
CA THR A 136 -35.08 13.18 15.29
C THR A 136 -35.04 13.09 13.76
N SER A 137 -34.49 12.01 13.18
CA SER A 137 -34.41 11.81 11.74
C SER A 137 -34.57 10.33 11.37
N ASN A 138 -35.46 10.06 10.41
CA ASN A 138 -35.69 8.71 9.89
C ASN A 138 -34.45 8.14 9.18
N GLU A 139 -33.64 9.00 8.55
CA GLU A 139 -32.40 8.60 7.87
C GLU A 139 -31.36 8.11 8.87
N ILE A 140 -31.19 8.84 9.98
CA ILE A 140 -30.31 8.45 11.07
C ILE A 140 -30.81 7.17 11.73
N ALA A 141 -32.12 7.06 11.95
CA ALA A 141 -32.71 5.84 12.50
C ALA A 141 -32.49 4.63 11.59
N GLU A 142 -32.55 4.81 10.27
CA GLU A 142 -32.26 3.76 9.31
C GLU A 142 -30.79 3.36 9.33
N LEU A 143 -29.88 4.34 9.37
CA LEU A 143 -28.46 4.10 9.52
C LEU A 143 -28.14 3.30 10.80
N CYS A 144 -28.72 3.65 11.95
CA CYS A 144 -28.56 2.87 13.18
C CYS A 144 -28.93 1.39 12.98
N ARG A 145 -30.08 1.12 12.33
CA ARG A 145 -30.51 -0.26 12.02
C ARG A 145 -29.54 -0.99 11.11
N VAL A 146 -28.96 -0.30 10.13
CA VAL A 146 -27.91 -0.86 9.26
C VAL A 146 -26.66 -1.22 10.07
N LEU A 147 -26.20 -0.31 10.94
CA LEU A 147 -25.04 -0.53 11.81
C LEU A 147 -25.25 -1.70 12.78
N ASP A 148 -26.47 -1.89 13.28
CA ASP A 148 -26.80 -3.03 14.16
C ASP A 148 -26.70 -4.38 13.43
N ILE A 149 -27.02 -4.43 12.14
CA ILE A 149 -26.86 -5.64 11.32
C ILE A 149 -25.37 -5.94 11.10
N PHE A 150 -24.56 -4.92 10.78
CA PHE A 150 -23.11 -5.06 10.69
C PHE A 150 -22.50 -5.54 12.01
N ASP A 151 -22.92 -4.98 13.15
CA ASP A 151 -22.45 -5.39 14.46
C ASP A 151 -22.69 -6.87 14.73
N LEU A 152 -23.94 -7.32 14.51
CA LEU A 152 -24.30 -8.72 14.71
C LEU A 152 -23.43 -9.64 13.84
N ALA A 153 -23.32 -9.33 12.55
CA ALA A 153 -22.53 -10.08 11.59
C ALA A 153 -21.04 -10.12 11.97
N HIS A 154 -20.49 -9.02 12.47
CA HIS A 154 -19.11 -8.93 12.94
C HIS A 154 -18.89 -9.78 14.20
N ARG A 155 -19.79 -9.68 15.19
CA ARG A 155 -19.70 -10.43 16.45
C ARG A 155 -19.77 -11.94 16.24
N GLU A 156 -20.63 -12.42 15.34
CA GLU A 156 -20.75 -13.84 15.00
C GLU A 156 -19.44 -14.40 14.42
N ARG A 157 -18.82 -13.67 13.48
CA ARG A 157 -17.55 -14.05 12.86
C ARG A 157 -16.39 -14.02 13.85
N ARG A 158 -16.31 -12.98 14.67
CA ARG A 158 -15.31 -12.88 15.75
C ARG A 158 -15.45 -14.04 16.75
N SER A 159 -16.68 -14.37 17.16
CA SER A 159 -16.92 -15.49 18.07
C SER A 159 -16.43 -16.81 17.48
N SER A 160 -16.74 -17.06 16.21
CA SER A 160 -16.29 -18.26 15.48
C SER A 160 -14.75 -18.34 15.40
N LEU A 161 -14.10 -17.22 15.09
CA LEU A 161 -12.66 -17.11 15.06
C LEU A 161 -12.01 -17.40 16.43
N GLU A 162 -12.56 -16.82 17.52
CA GLU A 162 -12.02 -17.01 18.87
C GLU A 162 -12.16 -18.46 19.36
N ILE A 163 -13.22 -19.18 18.97
CA ILE A 163 -13.36 -20.62 19.23
C ILE A 163 -12.22 -21.40 18.56
N GLY A 164 -11.94 -21.13 17.27
CA GLY A 164 -10.84 -21.78 16.56
C GLY A 164 -9.47 -21.46 17.16
N LYS A 165 -9.24 -20.19 17.55
CA LYS A 165 -8.01 -19.76 18.22
C LYS A 165 -7.78 -20.51 19.53
N ALA A 166 -8.84 -20.72 20.32
CA ALA A 166 -8.74 -21.46 21.58
C ALA A 166 -8.29 -22.93 21.36
N MET A 167 -8.78 -23.60 20.31
CA MET A 167 -8.38 -24.98 20.00
C MET A 167 -6.89 -25.11 19.67
N LEU A 168 -6.31 -24.08 19.06
CA LEU A 168 -4.92 -24.08 18.64
C LEU A 168 -4.01 -23.26 19.57
N ALA A 169 -4.49 -22.76 20.70
CA ALA A 169 -3.78 -21.81 21.56
C ALA A 169 -2.37 -22.29 21.96
N ASN A 170 -2.21 -23.60 22.18
CA ASN A 170 -0.95 -24.21 22.62
C ASN A 170 0.12 -24.38 21.53
N LEU A 171 -0.24 -24.22 20.24
CA LEU A 171 0.76 -24.28 19.17
C LEU A 171 1.74 -23.11 19.25
N SER A 172 3.01 -23.40 19.03
CA SER A 172 4.03 -22.39 18.79
C SER A 172 3.83 -21.70 17.43
N PRO A 173 4.45 -20.53 17.19
CA PRO A 173 4.43 -19.90 15.86
C PRO A 173 4.99 -20.81 14.76
N PHE A 174 6.06 -21.57 15.06
CA PHE A 174 6.66 -22.50 14.10
C PHE A 174 5.70 -23.63 13.72
N GLU A 175 4.99 -24.19 14.70
CA GLU A 175 4.01 -25.26 14.46
C GLU A 175 2.79 -24.75 13.68
N LEU A 176 2.36 -23.50 13.91
CA LEU A 176 1.33 -22.88 13.08
C LEU A 176 1.80 -22.80 11.61
N LEU A 177 3.05 -22.42 11.36
CA LEU A 177 3.63 -22.36 10.01
C LEU A 177 3.74 -23.74 9.34
N VAL A 178 3.91 -24.82 10.11
CA VAL A 178 3.84 -26.20 9.60
C VAL A 178 2.46 -26.46 8.98
N TYR A 179 1.38 -26.18 9.72
CA TYR A 179 0.02 -26.40 9.20
C TYR A 179 -0.34 -25.44 8.06
N ALA A 180 0.11 -24.19 8.14
CA ALA A 180 -0.03 -23.23 7.04
C ALA A 180 0.64 -23.75 5.76
N SER A 181 1.82 -24.36 5.87
CA SER A 181 2.53 -24.92 4.72
C SER A 181 1.87 -26.17 4.17
N LEU A 182 1.34 -27.04 5.02
CA LEU A 182 0.54 -28.18 4.56
C LEU A 182 -0.71 -27.71 3.79
N TYR A 183 -1.43 -26.71 4.31
CA TYR A 183 -2.57 -26.11 3.63
C TYR A 183 -2.16 -25.48 2.29
N ALA A 184 -1.06 -24.73 2.25
CA ALA A 184 -0.60 -24.07 1.03
C ALA A 184 -0.26 -25.06 -0.08
N PHE A 185 0.45 -26.15 0.23
CA PHE A 185 0.76 -27.17 -0.77
C PHE A 185 -0.47 -27.98 -1.21
N GLU A 186 -1.49 -28.13 -0.35
CA GLU A 186 -2.72 -28.80 -0.71
C GLU A 186 -3.68 -27.94 -1.53
N HIS A 187 -3.80 -26.65 -1.20
CA HIS A 187 -4.87 -25.79 -1.72
C HIS A 187 -4.39 -24.58 -2.50
N LEU A 188 -3.16 -24.08 -2.32
CA LEU A 188 -2.71 -22.87 -3.02
C LEU A 188 -1.83 -23.21 -4.22
N VAL A 189 -0.77 -23.98 -3.98
CA VAL A 189 0.20 -24.38 -5.01
C VAL A 189 -0.46 -25.09 -6.20
N PRO A 190 -1.36 -26.08 -6.02
CA PRO A 190 -1.93 -26.80 -7.17
C PRO A 190 -2.75 -25.93 -8.12
N HIS A 191 -3.46 -24.93 -7.58
CA HIS A 191 -4.26 -24.01 -8.40
C HIS A 191 -3.36 -23.15 -9.28
N ARG A 192 -2.24 -22.67 -8.73
CA ARG A 192 -1.28 -21.84 -9.48
C ARG A 192 -0.71 -22.54 -10.71
N PHE A 193 -0.46 -23.84 -10.62
CA PHE A 193 0.11 -24.65 -11.70
C PHE A 193 -0.96 -25.40 -12.51
N GLY A 194 -2.25 -25.10 -12.32
CA GLY A 194 -3.34 -25.69 -13.10
C GLY A 194 -3.51 -27.21 -12.93
N VAL A 195 -2.96 -27.80 -11.86
CA VAL A 195 -3.05 -29.24 -11.58
C VAL A 195 -4.45 -29.63 -11.08
N ILE A 196 -5.15 -28.69 -10.45
CA ILE A 196 -6.56 -28.80 -10.07
C ILE A 196 -7.34 -27.78 -10.90
N SER A 197 -8.53 -28.18 -11.39
CA SER A 197 -9.40 -27.34 -12.22
C SER A 197 -9.68 -26.00 -11.54
N ALA A 198 -9.57 -24.91 -12.32
CA ALA A 198 -9.87 -23.54 -11.90
C ALA A 198 -11.37 -23.28 -11.63
N GLN A 199 -12.25 -24.28 -11.80
CA GLN A 199 -13.61 -24.24 -11.27
C GLN A 199 -13.53 -24.25 -9.74
N LYS A 200 -13.29 -23.07 -9.15
CA LYS A 200 -13.37 -22.84 -7.70
C LYS A 200 -14.70 -23.41 -7.21
N ALA A 201 -14.64 -24.41 -6.33
CA ALA A 201 -15.80 -24.73 -5.52
C ALA A 201 -16.18 -23.45 -4.76
N GLU A 202 -17.45 -23.05 -4.82
CA GLU A 202 -17.96 -21.90 -4.09
C GLU A 202 -17.51 -21.99 -2.62
N GLY A 203 -16.85 -20.93 -2.13
CA GLY A 203 -16.34 -20.86 -0.76
C GLY A 203 -14.86 -21.20 -0.57
N THR A 204 -14.09 -21.53 -1.62
CA THR A 204 -12.63 -21.71 -1.50
C THR A 204 -11.90 -20.35 -1.50
N PRO A 205 -11.06 -20.04 -0.50
CA PRO A 205 -10.28 -18.79 -0.49
C PRO A 205 -9.37 -18.66 -1.70
N THR A 206 -9.18 -17.43 -2.18
CA THR A 206 -8.09 -17.08 -3.10
C THR A 206 -6.73 -17.17 -2.41
N GLU A 207 -5.66 -17.25 -3.21
CA GLU A 207 -4.28 -17.25 -2.70
C GLU A 207 -4.00 -16.04 -1.79
N GLN A 208 -4.42 -14.84 -2.23
CA GLN A 208 -4.25 -13.61 -1.48
C GLN A 208 -5.06 -13.61 -0.17
N GLU A 209 -6.33 -14.03 -0.19
CA GLU A 209 -7.16 -14.12 1.03
C GLU A 209 -6.55 -15.09 2.06
N ALA A 210 -6.05 -16.24 1.61
CA ALA A 210 -5.39 -17.20 2.47
C ALA A 210 -4.09 -16.63 3.06
N TRP A 211 -3.28 -15.93 2.27
CA TRP A 211 -2.04 -15.31 2.75
C TRP A 211 -2.28 -14.27 3.83
N GLU A 212 -3.23 -13.37 3.61
CA GLU A 212 -3.61 -12.33 4.57
C GLU A 212 -4.12 -12.96 5.88
N ALA A 213 -4.97 -13.98 5.78
CA ALA A 213 -5.47 -14.69 6.94
C ALA A 213 -4.35 -15.41 7.70
N ILE A 214 -3.39 -16.06 7.03
CA ILE A 214 -2.23 -16.70 7.70
C ILE A 214 -1.35 -15.63 8.38
N ASN A 215 -1.19 -14.45 7.77
CA ASN A 215 -0.44 -13.34 8.35
C ASN A 215 -1.09 -12.85 9.66
N ASP A 216 -2.41 -12.65 9.66
CA ASP A 216 -3.18 -12.28 10.85
C ASP A 216 -3.11 -13.34 11.95
N LEU A 217 -3.19 -14.63 11.58
CA LEU A 217 -3.07 -15.73 12.54
C LEU A 217 -1.67 -15.81 13.14
N LEU A 218 -0.62 -15.52 12.37
CA LEU A 218 0.73 -15.43 12.95
C LEU A 218 0.86 -14.23 13.88
N HIS A 219 0.33 -13.06 13.52
CA HIS A 219 0.31 -11.90 14.42
C HIS A 219 -0.39 -12.23 15.74
N TRP A 220 -1.55 -12.88 15.68
CA TRP A 220 -2.23 -13.39 16.86
C TRP A 220 -1.32 -14.30 17.70
N LYS A 221 -0.62 -15.25 17.06
CA LYS A 221 0.32 -16.13 17.79
C LYS A 221 1.43 -15.34 18.45
N LEU A 222 2.08 -14.43 17.74
CA LEU A 222 3.18 -13.65 18.29
C LEU A 222 2.76 -12.72 19.44
N GLU A 223 1.53 -12.21 19.41
CA GLU A 223 0.96 -11.41 20.48
C GLU A 223 0.67 -12.23 21.73
N THR A 224 0.16 -13.46 21.57
CA THR A 224 -0.39 -14.25 22.69
C THR A 224 0.56 -15.25 23.32
N VAL A 225 1.56 -15.76 22.58
CA VAL A 225 2.47 -16.78 23.09
C VAL A 225 3.46 -16.21 24.12
N PRO A 226 3.87 -17.00 25.14
CA PRO A 226 4.90 -16.58 26.08
C PRO A 226 6.23 -16.36 25.35
N GLU A 227 7.06 -15.46 25.87
CA GLU A 227 8.34 -15.10 25.25
C GLU A 227 9.28 -16.31 25.03
N ALA A 228 9.20 -17.32 25.91
CA ALA A 228 9.95 -18.57 25.77
C ALA A 228 9.61 -19.33 24.48
N ALA A 229 8.34 -19.31 24.04
CA ALA A 229 7.88 -19.97 22.82
C ALA A 229 8.33 -19.26 21.53
N LEU A 230 8.96 -18.08 21.65
CA LEU A 230 9.61 -17.37 20.54
C LEU A 230 11.08 -17.77 20.37
N ARG A 231 11.63 -18.61 21.27
CA ARG A 231 12.93 -19.23 21.08
C ARG A 231 12.72 -20.50 20.24
N LEU A 232 13.58 -20.68 19.23
CA LEU A 232 13.53 -21.83 18.35
C LEU A 232 14.95 -22.36 18.12
N SER A 233 15.23 -23.50 18.73
CA SER A 233 16.46 -24.28 18.64
C SER A 233 16.28 -25.50 17.74
N GLU A 234 17.37 -26.13 17.31
CA GLU A 234 17.31 -27.37 16.51
C GLU A 234 16.54 -28.49 17.21
N THR A 235 16.69 -28.62 18.53
CA THR A 235 15.95 -29.62 19.32
C THR A 235 14.45 -29.37 19.29
N GLU A 236 14.02 -28.11 19.42
CA GLU A 236 12.61 -27.72 19.35
C GLU A 236 12.05 -27.95 17.95
N ILE A 237 12.80 -27.59 16.90
CA ILE A 237 12.41 -27.89 15.51
C ILE A 237 12.24 -29.40 15.30
N GLY A 238 13.21 -30.20 15.73
CA GLY A 238 13.14 -31.66 15.61
C GLY A 238 11.93 -32.25 16.33
N ALA A 239 11.64 -31.79 17.55
CA ALA A 239 10.47 -32.22 18.31
C ALA A 239 9.15 -31.82 17.64
N SER A 240 9.02 -30.56 17.20
CA SER A 240 7.81 -30.08 16.51
C SER A 240 7.60 -30.78 15.18
N LEU A 241 8.65 -31.02 14.39
CA LEU A 241 8.53 -31.75 13.12
C LEU A 241 8.16 -33.22 13.34
N ALA A 242 8.76 -33.88 14.34
CA ALA A 242 8.44 -35.27 14.69
C ALA A 242 6.98 -35.44 15.13
N GLU A 243 6.36 -34.38 15.68
CA GLU A 243 4.95 -34.40 16.07
C GLU A 243 4.00 -33.99 14.94
N HIS A 244 4.30 -32.91 14.23
CA HIS A 244 3.33 -32.18 13.44
C HIS A 244 3.48 -32.34 11.93
N LEU A 245 4.65 -32.77 11.43
CA LEU A 245 4.91 -32.90 9.99
C LEU A 245 5.30 -34.32 9.59
N SER A 246 6.32 -34.88 10.25
CA SER A 246 6.93 -36.16 9.90
C SER A 246 5.91 -37.31 9.85
N PRO A 247 4.94 -37.44 10.77
CA PRO A 247 3.92 -38.48 10.68
C PRO A 247 3.09 -38.46 9.38
N PHE A 248 2.83 -37.27 8.81
CA PHE A 248 2.13 -37.15 7.54
C PHE A 248 3.02 -37.62 6.38
N LEU A 249 4.26 -37.14 6.32
CA LEU A 249 5.15 -37.40 5.20
C LEU A 249 5.77 -38.79 5.24
N PHE A 250 6.06 -39.32 6.42
CA PHE A 250 6.78 -40.57 6.64
C PHE A 250 6.01 -41.46 7.62
N PRO A 251 4.84 -41.99 7.22
CA PRO A 251 4.03 -42.80 8.10
C PRO A 251 4.79 -44.07 8.51
N SER A 252 4.80 -44.37 9.81
CA SER A 252 5.45 -45.55 10.37
C SER A 252 4.52 -46.24 11.37
N PRO A 253 4.37 -47.59 11.32
CA PRO A 253 3.53 -48.33 12.27
C PRO A 253 3.94 -48.18 13.75
N MET A 254 5.22 -47.88 13.99
CA MET A 254 5.78 -47.66 15.34
C MET A 254 5.98 -46.17 15.66
N GLY A 255 5.66 -45.28 14.72
CA GLY A 255 5.79 -43.84 14.85
C GLY A 255 4.56 -43.17 15.49
N ARG A 256 4.63 -41.85 15.64
CA ARG A 256 3.46 -41.05 16.04
C ARG A 256 2.43 -41.05 14.89
N SER A 257 1.15 -41.01 15.24
CA SER A 257 0.09 -40.86 14.24
C SER A 257 0.01 -39.41 13.74
N PRO A 258 -0.38 -39.18 12.46
CA PRO A 258 -0.61 -37.84 11.96
C PRO A 258 -1.70 -37.10 12.74
N ARG A 259 -1.43 -35.83 13.08
CA ARG A 259 -2.33 -34.94 13.83
C ARG A 259 -3.41 -34.33 12.92
N HIS A 260 -4.26 -35.20 12.37
CA HIS A 260 -5.40 -34.77 11.54
C HIS A 260 -6.36 -33.84 12.31
N ASP A 261 -6.47 -34.04 13.63
CA ASP A 261 -7.23 -33.16 14.54
C ASP A 261 -6.76 -31.70 14.45
N LEU A 262 -5.45 -31.47 14.53
CA LEU A 262 -4.87 -30.13 14.47
C LEU A 262 -4.86 -29.56 13.05
N ARG A 263 -4.63 -30.39 12.03
CA ARG A 263 -4.71 -29.95 10.62
C ARG A 263 -6.11 -29.44 10.28
N SER A 264 -7.15 -30.20 10.63
CA SER A 264 -8.53 -29.78 10.38
C SER A 264 -8.94 -28.59 11.24
N ALA A 265 -8.47 -28.49 12.49
CA ALA A 265 -8.69 -27.31 13.32
C ALA A 265 -8.01 -26.06 12.74
N PHE A 266 -6.82 -26.20 12.13
CA PHE A 266 -6.13 -25.11 11.47
C PHE A 266 -6.89 -24.63 10.22
N GLU A 267 -7.35 -25.56 9.38
CA GLU A 267 -8.15 -25.22 8.21
C GLU A 267 -9.44 -24.47 8.58
N GLN A 268 -10.17 -24.93 9.60
CA GLN A 268 -11.37 -24.24 10.10
C GLN A 268 -11.05 -22.86 10.67
N LEU A 269 -9.93 -22.73 11.40
CA LEU A 269 -9.47 -21.44 11.91
C LEU A 269 -9.12 -20.48 10.77
N LEU A 270 -8.42 -20.98 9.75
CA LEU A 270 -8.06 -20.21 8.56
C LEU A 270 -9.30 -19.70 7.83
N LEU A 271 -10.28 -20.58 7.57
CA LEU A 271 -11.53 -20.18 6.92
C LEU A 271 -12.31 -19.16 7.77
N SER A 272 -12.30 -19.30 9.09
CA SER A 272 -12.93 -18.31 9.99
C SER A 272 -12.23 -16.95 9.93
N GLN A 273 -10.90 -16.93 9.80
CA GLN A 273 -10.14 -15.70 9.61
C GLN A 273 -10.38 -15.08 8.23
N VAL A 274 -10.41 -15.89 7.16
CA VAL A 274 -10.78 -15.45 5.81
C VAL A 274 -12.16 -14.83 5.80
N GLU A 275 -13.16 -15.46 6.43
CA GLU A 275 -14.51 -14.93 6.49
C GLU A 275 -14.59 -13.60 7.26
N LEU A 276 -13.83 -13.46 8.35
CA LEU A 276 -13.74 -12.18 9.06
C LEU A 276 -13.09 -11.09 8.19
N ASN A 277 -11.98 -11.41 7.51
CA ASN A 277 -11.28 -10.47 6.64
C ASN A 277 -12.13 -10.07 5.43
N SER A 278 -12.85 -11.03 4.83
CA SER A 278 -13.81 -10.81 3.75
C SER A 278 -14.96 -9.91 4.21
N PHE A 279 -15.54 -10.15 5.40
CA PHE A 279 -16.57 -9.27 5.95
C PHE A 279 -16.06 -7.85 6.18
N ILE A 280 -14.86 -7.70 6.76
CA ILE A 280 -14.27 -6.38 6.98
C ILE A 280 -14.05 -5.67 5.65
N SER A 281 -13.41 -6.30 4.66
CA SER A 281 -13.09 -5.66 3.39
C SER A 281 -14.32 -5.44 2.49
N ARG A 282 -15.12 -6.48 2.24
CA ARG A 282 -16.24 -6.48 1.28
C ARG A 282 -17.56 -5.98 1.85
N SER A 283 -17.66 -5.82 3.17
CA SER A 283 -18.89 -5.33 3.80
C SER A 283 -18.65 -4.06 4.60
N ALA A 284 -17.79 -4.08 5.63
CA ALA A 284 -17.60 -2.91 6.48
C ALA A 284 -16.83 -1.78 5.77
N ASP A 285 -15.69 -2.09 5.17
CA ASP A 285 -14.88 -1.13 4.42
C ASP A 285 -15.58 -0.74 3.12
N ALA A 286 -16.25 -1.66 2.42
CA ALA A 286 -17.07 -1.31 1.25
C ALA A 286 -18.22 -0.35 1.64
N PHE A 287 -18.92 -0.64 2.75
CA PHE A 287 -19.90 0.29 3.32
C PHE A 287 -19.27 1.64 3.60
N SER A 288 -18.08 1.68 4.19
CA SER A 288 -17.44 2.94 4.57
C SER A 288 -16.83 3.71 3.41
N TYR A 289 -16.26 3.02 2.40
CA TYR A 289 -15.29 3.61 1.49
C TYR A 289 -15.64 3.51 0.00
N ASP A 290 -16.55 2.63 -0.39
CA ASP A 290 -16.98 2.45 -1.78
C ASP A 290 -18.18 3.36 -2.11
N ASP A 291 -17.92 4.51 -2.74
CA ASP A 291 -18.99 5.43 -3.17
C ASP A 291 -19.87 4.87 -4.29
N GLY A 292 -19.40 3.83 -5.01
CA GLY A 292 -20.12 3.19 -6.09
C GLY A 292 -21.30 2.35 -5.63
N ILE A 293 -21.40 2.04 -4.33
CA ILE A 293 -22.45 1.19 -3.78
C ILE A 293 -23.15 1.81 -2.56
N ARG A 294 -24.33 1.27 -2.27
CA ARG A 294 -25.10 1.51 -1.05
C ARG A 294 -25.60 0.20 -0.46
N PHE A 295 -25.64 0.12 0.86
CA PHE A 295 -26.25 -1.00 1.58
C PHE A 295 -27.69 -0.65 1.92
N GLU A 296 -28.65 -1.34 1.30
CA GLU A 296 -30.07 -1.21 1.60
C GLU A 296 -30.55 -2.32 2.54
N ARG A 297 -31.31 -1.96 3.57
CA ARG A 297 -31.86 -2.95 4.49
C ARG A 297 -33.13 -3.58 3.92
N ARG A 298 -33.12 -4.91 3.75
CA ARG A 298 -34.32 -5.74 3.53
C ARG A 298 -34.62 -6.56 4.77
N GLY A 299 -35.49 -6.03 5.63
CA GLY A 299 -35.82 -6.67 6.90
C GLY A 299 -34.60 -6.74 7.84
N ARG A 300 -34.02 -7.95 7.98
CA ARG A 300 -32.83 -8.24 8.81
C ARG A 300 -31.54 -8.44 8.00
N GLN A 301 -31.59 -8.27 6.69
CA GLN A 301 -30.45 -8.44 5.80
C GLN A 301 -30.13 -7.12 5.11
N LEU A 302 -28.90 -7.00 4.63
CA LEU A 302 -28.46 -5.89 3.79
C LEU A 302 -28.25 -6.41 2.37
N GLU A 303 -28.80 -5.70 1.40
CA GLU A 303 -28.55 -5.89 -0.03
C GLU A 303 -27.64 -4.77 -0.52
N ILE A 304 -26.70 -5.11 -1.40
CA ILE A 304 -25.85 -4.13 -2.05
C ILE A 304 -26.55 -3.67 -3.32
N GLU A 305 -26.77 -2.38 -3.43
CA GLU A 305 -27.21 -1.75 -4.66
C GLU A 305 -26.11 -0.86 -5.23
N GLU A 306 -26.00 -0.86 -6.55
CA GLU A 306 -25.09 0.04 -7.26
C GLU A 306 -25.68 1.45 -7.23
N ALA A 307 -24.95 2.37 -6.60
CA ALA A 307 -25.34 3.77 -6.42
C ALA A 307 -24.69 4.68 -7.46
N ASP A 308 -23.43 4.42 -7.80
CA ASP A 308 -22.67 5.15 -8.81
C ASP A 308 -21.79 4.18 -9.62
N PRO A 309 -22.29 3.73 -10.80
CA PRO A 309 -21.53 2.87 -11.70
C PRO A 309 -20.17 3.46 -12.11
N ALA A 310 -20.08 4.79 -12.27
CA ALA A 310 -18.87 5.44 -12.74
C ALA A 310 -17.76 5.39 -11.67
N ALA A 311 -18.08 5.67 -10.42
CA ALA A 311 -17.13 5.55 -9.31
C ALA A 311 -16.58 4.12 -9.16
N ARG A 312 -17.42 3.11 -9.45
CA ARG A 312 -17.02 1.70 -9.42
C ARG A 312 -16.11 1.34 -10.60
N CYS A 313 -16.40 1.83 -11.80
CA CYS A 313 -15.52 1.67 -12.95
C CYS A 313 -14.16 2.34 -12.71
N ASP A 314 -14.12 3.56 -12.15
CA ASP A 314 -12.86 4.28 -11.88
C ASP A 314 -11.88 3.46 -11.02
N TRP A 315 -12.39 2.80 -9.97
CA TRP A 315 -11.57 1.93 -9.13
C TRP A 315 -11.02 0.71 -9.89
N ASN A 316 -11.85 0.05 -10.71
CA ASN A 316 -11.43 -1.10 -11.50
C ASN A 316 -10.41 -0.68 -12.57
N ARG A 317 -10.66 0.46 -13.23
CA ARG A 317 -9.79 1.06 -14.24
C ARG A 317 -8.40 1.37 -13.68
N ASP A 318 -8.31 1.94 -12.48
CA ASP A 318 -7.02 2.16 -11.80
C ASP A 318 -6.29 0.83 -11.51
N GLY A 319 -7.02 -0.23 -11.17
CA GLY A 319 -6.48 -1.58 -11.06
C GLY A 319 -5.94 -2.13 -12.40
N HIS A 320 -6.67 -1.92 -13.49
CA HIS A 320 -6.22 -2.30 -14.83
C HIS A 320 -4.97 -1.51 -15.27
N LYS A 321 -4.89 -0.20 -14.96
CA LYS A 321 -3.68 0.60 -15.20
C LYS A 321 -2.48 0.04 -14.43
N LEU A 322 -2.66 -0.33 -13.16
CA LEU A 322 -1.60 -0.96 -12.36
C LEU A 322 -1.08 -2.25 -13.01
N ASN A 323 -1.99 -3.08 -13.51
CA ASN A 323 -1.63 -4.32 -14.24
C ASN A 323 -0.78 -4.02 -15.50
N ARG A 324 -1.15 -3.01 -16.29
CA ARG A 324 -0.35 -2.59 -17.46
C ARG A 324 1.04 -2.08 -17.07
N LEU A 325 1.16 -1.39 -15.94
CA LEU A 325 2.46 -0.92 -15.43
C LEU A 325 3.42 -2.06 -15.11
N HIS A 326 2.92 -3.23 -14.67
CA HIS A 326 3.77 -4.41 -14.48
C HIS A 326 4.44 -4.87 -15.78
N GLY A 327 3.71 -4.82 -16.91
CA GLY A 327 4.26 -5.10 -18.23
C GLY A 327 5.23 -4.04 -18.71
N TYR A 328 4.87 -2.75 -18.61
CA TYR A 328 5.75 -1.63 -18.97
C TYR A 328 7.13 -1.74 -18.33
N TRP A 329 7.19 -1.92 -17.01
CA TRP A 329 8.48 -2.04 -16.32
C TRP A 329 9.23 -3.33 -16.67
N PHE A 330 8.52 -4.42 -16.97
CA PHE A 330 9.18 -5.66 -17.40
C PHE A 330 9.87 -5.50 -18.75
N PHE A 331 9.19 -4.92 -19.76
CA PHE A 331 9.80 -4.70 -21.07
C PHE A 331 10.98 -3.72 -20.99
N ARG A 332 10.87 -2.65 -20.20
CA ARG A 332 12.00 -1.76 -19.87
C ARG A 332 13.18 -2.51 -19.24
N GLY A 333 12.90 -3.43 -18.30
CA GLY A 333 13.93 -4.28 -17.68
C GLY A 333 14.59 -5.23 -18.68
N LEU A 334 13.81 -5.76 -19.64
CA LEU A 334 14.32 -6.61 -20.72
C LEU A 334 15.21 -5.82 -21.70
N GLU A 335 14.81 -4.61 -22.08
CA GLU A 335 15.62 -3.72 -22.92
C GLU A 335 16.94 -3.37 -22.26
N GLU A 336 16.92 -3.01 -20.97
CA GLU A 336 18.14 -2.74 -20.19
C GLU A 336 19.04 -3.98 -20.10
N PHE A 337 18.45 -5.15 -19.89
CA PHE A 337 19.18 -6.42 -19.87
C PHE A 337 19.94 -6.68 -21.18
N VAL A 338 19.30 -6.39 -22.32
CA VAL A 338 19.91 -6.50 -23.65
C VAL A 338 20.99 -5.43 -23.83
N ALA A 339 20.73 -4.18 -23.43
CA ALA A 339 21.68 -3.06 -23.55
C ALA A 339 22.97 -3.30 -22.75
N LEU A 340 22.88 -3.96 -21.59
CA LEU A 340 24.03 -4.38 -20.78
C LEU A 340 24.84 -5.55 -21.39
N GLY A 341 24.43 -6.07 -22.55
CA GLY A 341 25.09 -7.17 -23.23
C GLY A 341 25.04 -8.48 -22.43
N LEU A 342 23.98 -8.69 -21.65
CA LEU A 342 23.85 -9.85 -20.77
C LEU A 342 23.16 -11.05 -21.41
N ALA A 343 22.55 -10.88 -22.59
CA ALA A 343 21.80 -11.90 -23.30
C ALA A 343 22.59 -13.22 -23.47
N ASP A 344 23.84 -13.11 -23.92
CA ASP A 344 24.69 -14.27 -24.21
C ASP A 344 25.59 -14.70 -23.03
N LYS A 345 25.49 -14.02 -21.88
CA LYS A 345 26.34 -14.36 -20.73
C LYS A 345 25.80 -15.59 -19.98
N PRO A 346 26.67 -16.53 -19.58
CA PRO A 346 26.27 -17.61 -18.70
C PRO A 346 25.91 -17.07 -17.31
N MET A 347 24.82 -17.56 -16.74
CA MET A 347 24.23 -17.14 -15.47
C MET A 347 23.97 -18.37 -14.60
N GLY A 348 24.95 -18.70 -13.76
CA GLY A 348 24.92 -19.90 -12.94
C GLY A 348 25.18 -21.17 -13.75
N ARG A 349 24.63 -22.29 -13.31
CA ARG A 349 24.77 -23.58 -13.99
C ARG A 349 23.84 -23.67 -15.21
N PRO A 350 24.15 -24.48 -16.24
CA PRO A 350 23.32 -24.61 -17.44
C PRO A 350 21.83 -24.89 -17.14
N GLU A 351 21.55 -25.76 -16.16
CA GLU A 351 20.20 -26.11 -15.73
C GLU A 351 19.44 -24.96 -15.01
N ASN A 352 20.13 -23.91 -14.59
CA ASN A 352 19.54 -22.71 -13.96
C ASN A 352 19.51 -21.50 -14.91
N GLN A 353 20.11 -21.59 -16.10
CA GLN A 353 20.41 -20.44 -16.97
C GLN A 353 19.16 -19.58 -17.25
N GLU A 354 18.07 -20.21 -17.68
CA GLU A 354 16.84 -19.49 -18.08
C GLU A 354 16.16 -18.82 -16.89
N ALA A 355 16.02 -19.54 -15.78
CA ALA A 355 15.42 -19.02 -14.55
C ALA A 355 16.27 -17.86 -13.97
N ASN A 356 17.59 -17.98 -13.98
CA ASN A 356 18.48 -16.93 -13.53
C ASN A 356 18.44 -15.69 -14.44
N ARG A 357 18.31 -15.90 -15.77
CA ARG A 357 18.15 -14.80 -16.73
C ARG A 357 16.85 -14.03 -16.45
N LEU A 358 15.75 -14.74 -16.24
CA LEU A 358 14.47 -14.13 -15.89
C LEU A 358 14.55 -13.37 -14.56
N ALA A 359 15.14 -13.98 -13.53
CA ALA A 359 15.36 -13.33 -12.23
C ALA A 359 16.18 -12.03 -12.36
N TYR A 360 17.18 -12.01 -13.25
CA TYR A 360 17.96 -10.81 -13.53
C TYR A 360 17.13 -9.71 -14.19
N ILE A 361 16.32 -10.05 -15.19
CA ILE A 361 15.40 -9.11 -15.86
C ILE A 361 14.39 -8.54 -14.85
N GLN A 362 13.82 -9.39 -13.99
CA GLN A 362 12.86 -8.98 -12.97
C GLN A 362 13.50 -8.08 -11.89
N ALA A 363 14.76 -8.34 -11.54
CA ALA A 363 15.53 -7.47 -10.65
C ALA A 363 15.83 -6.11 -11.30
N LEU A 364 16.22 -6.08 -12.58
CA LEU A 364 16.43 -4.83 -13.35
C LEU A 364 15.14 -4.02 -13.46
N ARG A 365 14.02 -4.66 -13.83
CA ARG A 365 12.68 -4.07 -13.81
C ARG A 365 12.40 -3.34 -12.49
N THR A 366 12.59 -4.05 -11.38
CA THR A 366 12.28 -3.51 -10.05
C THR A 366 13.25 -2.39 -9.67
N GLN A 367 14.52 -2.51 -10.05
CA GLN A 367 15.53 -1.47 -9.85
C GLN A 367 15.16 -0.20 -10.63
N LEU A 368 14.85 -0.31 -11.93
CA LEU A 368 14.43 0.80 -12.78
C LEU A 368 13.21 1.51 -12.19
N ARG A 369 12.19 0.75 -11.77
CA ARG A 369 11.00 1.33 -11.13
C ARG A 369 11.33 2.05 -9.83
N LEU A 370 12.13 1.44 -8.94
CA LEU A 370 12.56 2.06 -7.68
C LEU A 370 13.38 3.32 -7.89
N MET A 371 14.24 3.33 -8.91
CA MET A 371 15.01 4.51 -9.28
C MET A 371 14.09 5.59 -9.86
N GLU A 372 13.39 5.30 -10.94
CA GLU A 372 12.73 6.33 -11.75
C GLU A 372 11.44 6.86 -11.11
N VAL A 373 10.67 6.01 -10.44
CA VAL A 373 9.39 6.39 -9.80
C VAL A 373 9.61 6.84 -8.37
N TYR A 374 10.44 6.12 -7.63
CA TYR A 374 10.60 6.35 -6.20
C TYR A 374 11.89 7.09 -5.85
N GLY A 375 12.79 7.40 -6.79
CA GLY A 375 14.03 8.12 -6.47
C GLY A 375 14.98 7.36 -5.55
N VAL A 376 14.80 6.05 -5.39
CA VAL A 376 15.68 5.18 -4.62
C VAL A 376 16.96 4.96 -5.41
N ASP A 377 18.10 4.92 -4.74
CA ASP A 377 19.40 4.69 -5.38
C ASP A 377 20.21 3.71 -4.55
N SER A 378 21.36 3.31 -5.06
CA SER A 378 22.27 2.39 -4.40
C SER A 378 23.43 3.14 -3.73
N PRO A 379 23.83 2.80 -2.49
CA PRO A 379 23.23 1.78 -1.61
C PRO A 379 22.01 2.30 -0.82
N VAL A 380 21.14 1.38 -0.41
CA VAL A 380 20.06 1.65 0.55
C VAL A 380 20.47 1.29 1.98
N THR A 381 19.85 1.91 2.97
CA THR A 381 20.09 1.60 4.39
C THR A 381 19.01 0.65 4.90
N ALA A 382 19.40 -0.53 5.36
CA ALA A 382 18.51 -1.45 6.08
C ALA A 382 18.15 -0.88 7.46
N GLU A 383 17.09 -1.40 8.10
CA GLU A 383 16.71 -0.98 9.46
C GLU A 383 17.83 -1.19 10.50
N SER A 384 18.71 -2.18 10.27
CA SER A 384 19.91 -2.40 11.08
C SER A 384 20.96 -1.28 10.97
N GLY A 385 20.78 -0.33 10.04
CA GLY A 385 21.77 0.68 9.68
C GLY A 385 22.79 0.21 8.64
N ALA A 386 22.75 -1.06 8.25
CA ALA A 386 23.66 -1.61 7.24
C ALA A 386 23.39 -1.00 5.85
N LYS A 387 24.46 -0.71 5.10
CA LYS A 387 24.36 -0.32 3.69
C LYS A 387 24.27 -1.55 2.81
N VAL A 388 23.28 -1.58 1.94
CA VAL A 388 22.97 -2.71 1.06
C VAL A 388 22.93 -2.20 -0.38
N ALA A 389 23.69 -2.84 -1.26
CA ALA A 389 23.59 -2.54 -2.69
C ALA A 389 22.21 -2.96 -3.20
N LEU A 390 21.50 -2.03 -3.85
CA LEU A 390 20.09 -2.23 -4.20
C LEU A 390 19.90 -3.41 -5.16
N PHE A 391 20.62 -3.42 -6.28
CA PHE A 391 20.47 -4.46 -7.29
C PHE A 391 20.77 -5.87 -6.76
N PRO A 392 21.89 -6.15 -6.05
CA PRO A 392 22.11 -7.44 -5.42
C PRO A 392 21.01 -7.86 -4.42
N ALA A 393 20.43 -6.92 -3.67
CA ALA A 393 19.31 -7.24 -2.79
C ALA A 393 18.08 -7.68 -3.58
N LEU A 394 17.71 -6.97 -4.64
CA LEU A 394 16.59 -7.33 -5.52
C LEU A 394 16.84 -8.68 -6.22
N LEU A 395 18.03 -8.85 -6.80
CA LEU A 395 18.42 -10.08 -7.48
C LEU A 395 18.38 -11.28 -6.52
N SER A 396 18.83 -11.13 -5.28
CA SER A 396 18.77 -12.22 -4.30
C SER A 396 17.34 -12.71 -4.05
N LEU A 397 16.36 -11.80 -4.06
CA LEU A 397 14.96 -12.15 -3.85
C LEU A 397 14.40 -12.90 -5.05
N GLU A 398 14.68 -12.43 -6.27
CA GLU A 398 14.27 -13.09 -7.51
C GLU A 398 14.94 -14.47 -7.68
N LEU A 399 16.22 -14.61 -7.29
CA LEU A 399 16.92 -15.89 -7.30
C LEU A 399 16.37 -16.88 -6.26
N MET A 400 16.01 -16.40 -5.05
CA MET A 400 15.31 -17.24 -4.08
C MET A 400 13.95 -17.70 -4.63
N SER A 401 13.21 -16.79 -5.26
CA SER A 401 11.93 -17.09 -5.89
C SER A 401 12.07 -18.15 -6.97
N ALA A 402 13.02 -17.98 -7.89
CA ALA A 402 13.32 -18.94 -8.96
C ALA A 402 13.71 -20.32 -8.41
N HIS A 403 14.51 -20.37 -7.35
CA HIS A 403 14.87 -21.63 -6.67
C HIS A 403 13.63 -22.33 -6.10
N PHE A 404 12.79 -21.61 -5.35
CA PHE A 404 11.59 -22.23 -4.76
C PHE A 404 10.55 -22.61 -5.81
N GLN A 405 10.36 -21.80 -6.85
CA GLN A 405 9.47 -22.15 -7.96
C GLN A 405 9.88 -23.48 -8.60
N ARG A 406 11.14 -23.63 -8.99
CA ARG A 406 11.60 -24.82 -9.68
C ARG A 406 11.72 -26.04 -8.76
N ASP A 407 12.48 -25.89 -7.68
CA ASP A 407 12.95 -27.03 -6.88
C ASP A 407 11.92 -27.48 -5.84
N PHE A 408 10.87 -26.68 -5.58
CA PHE A 408 9.78 -27.02 -4.67
C PHE A 408 8.44 -27.05 -5.39
N LEU A 409 7.99 -25.93 -5.95
CA LEU A 409 6.59 -25.79 -6.38
C LEU A 409 6.30 -26.56 -7.67
N MET A 410 7.12 -26.41 -8.70
CA MET A 410 6.99 -27.14 -9.97
C MET A 410 7.28 -28.63 -9.78
N ALA A 411 8.32 -28.98 -9.01
CA ALA A 411 8.62 -30.37 -8.66
C ALA A 411 7.43 -31.03 -7.94
N TYR A 412 6.88 -30.37 -6.93
CA TYR A 412 5.67 -30.81 -6.25
C TYR A 412 4.47 -30.95 -7.20
N ALA A 413 4.22 -29.95 -8.05
CA ALA A 413 3.11 -29.97 -8.99
C ALA A 413 3.20 -31.17 -9.95
N GLY A 414 4.40 -31.50 -10.44
CA GLY A 414 4.65 -32.70 -11.23
C GLY A 414 4.34 -33.98 -10.44
N HIS A 415 4.84 -34.09 -9.21
CA HIS A 415 4.56 -35.25 -8.35
C HIS A 415 3.08 -35.40 -8.00
N LEU A 416 2.37 -34.27 -7.85
CA LEU A 416 0.94 -34.26 -7.60
C LEU A 416 0.16 -34.72 -8.83
N ALA A 417 0.53 -34.26 -10.02
CA ALA A 417 -0.06 -34.71 -11.28
C ALA A 417 0.14 -36.22 -11.50
N ASP A 418 1.31 -36.75 -11.11
CA ASP A 418 1.62 -38.19 -11.20
C ASP A 418 0.82 -39.03 -10.18
N SER A 419 0.75 -38.57 -8.93
CA SER A 419 0.24 -39.39 -7.80
C SER A 419 -1.23 -39.17 -7.48
N GLY A 420 -1.80 -38.02 -7.86
CA GLY A 420 -3.14 -37.59 -7.45
C GLY A 420 -3.29 -37.33 -5.94
N HIS A 421 -2.21 -37.39 -5.15
CA HIS A 421 -2.25 -37.35 -3.69
C HIS A 421 -1.23 -36.37 -3.10
N CYS A 422 -1.71 -35.27 -2.52
CA CYS A 422 -0.88 -34.19 -1.97
C CYS A 422 0.23 -34.66 -1.02
N ILE A 423 -0.10 -35.51 -0.04
CA ILE A 423 0.90 -36.00 0.94
C ILE A 423 1.95 -36.91 0.29
N ALA A 424 1.55 -37.73 -0.70
CA ALA A 424 2.49 -38.57 -1.44
C ALA A 424 3.46 -37.73 -2.28
N ALA A 425 2.95 -36.67 -2.92
CA ALA A 425 3.77 -35.72 -3.66
C ALA A 425 4.76 -34.96 -2.76
N LEU A 426 4.34 -34.54 -1.57
CA LEU A 426 5.22 -33.93 -0.57
C LEU A 426 6.27 -34.91 -0.02
N ASN A 427 5.89 -36.17 0.24
CA ASN A 427 6.82 -37.22 0.64
C ASN A 427 7.91 -37.39 -0.43
N ARG A 428 7.52 -37.51 -1.70
CA ARG A 428 8.46 -37.68 -2.81
C ARG A 428 9.41 -36.49 -2.92
N LEU A 429 8.89 -35.27 -2.85
CA LEU A 429 9.70 -34.05 -2.84
C LEU A 429 10.75 -34.08 -1.70
N ALA A 430 10.33 -34.45 -0.49
CA ALA A 430 11.23 -34.53 0.66
C ALA A 430 12.29 -35.64 0.51
N MET A 431 11.90 -36.82 0.00
CA MET A 431 12.81 -37.94 -0.25
C MET A 431 13.85 -37.61 -1.34
N GLU A 432 13.44 -36.89 -2.38
CA GLU A 432 14.36 -36.40 -3.43
C GLU A 432 15.36 -35.40 -2.86
N GLY A 433 14.92 -34.51 -1.96
CA GLY A 433 15.84 -33.61 -1.24
C GLY A 433 16.88 -34.38 -0.40
N LEU A 434 16.45 -35.42 0.31
CA LEU A 434 17.36 -36.27 1.07
C LEU A 434 18.38 -36.99 0.16
N ALA A 435 17.93 -37.51 -0.98
CA ALA A 435 18.79 -38.15 -1.96
C ALA A 435 19.76 -37.17 -2.64
N ASP A 436 19.32 -35.93 -2.87
CA ASP A 436 20.11 -34.85 -3.46
C ASP A 436 20.95 -34.11 -2.41
N GLY A 437 21.85 -34.85 -1.74
CA GLY A 437 22.81 -34.26 -0.81
C GLY A 437 22.21 -33.76 0.51
N LEU A 438 21.16 -34.42 1.00
CA LEU A 438 20.49 -34.08 2.28
C LEU A 438 19.90 -32.67 2.31
N GLN A 439 19.40 -32.19 1.17
CA GLN A 439 18.70 -30.92 1.07
C GLN A 439 17.34 -30.97 1.79
N ASN A 440 17.03 -29.89 2.51
CA ASN A 440 15.72 -29.70 3.12
C ASN A 440 14.68 -29.31 2.06
N ARG A 441 13.97 -30.30 1.51
CA ARG A 441 12.85 -30.11 0.57
C ARG A 441 11.49 -30.38 1.23
N LEU A 442 11.29 -29.81 2.42
CA LEU A 442 10.02 -29.85 3.13
C LEU A 442 9.11 -28.67 2.74
N PRO A 443 7.80 -28.70 3.06
CA PRO A 443 6.85 -27.60 2.82
C PRO A 443 7.24 -26.24 3.43
N LEU A 444 8.18 -26.24 4.37
CA LEU A 444 8.87 -25.07 4.90
C LEU A 444 10.34 -25.42 5.13
N THR A 445 11.20 -24.41 5.09
CA THR A 445 12.64 -24.57 5.24
C THR A 445 13.15 -23.75 6.42
N TRP A 446 14.27 -24.18 7.00
CA TRP A 446 14.97 -23.41 8.03
C TRP A 446 16.48 -23.55 7.86
N SER A 447 17.21 -22.55 8.35
CA SER A 447 18.68 -22.56 8.41
C SER A 447 19.17 -21.63 9.51
N ASP A 448 20.37 -21.86 10.01
CA ASP A 448 21.07 -20.83 10.78
C ASP A 448 21.56 -19.71 9.85
N ARG A 449 21.94 -18.59 10.46
CA ARG A 449 22.37 -17.40 9.74
C ARG A 449 23.67 -17.61 8.95
N GLU A 450 24.63 -18.35 9.48
CA GLU A 450 25.93 -18.56 8.83
C GLU A 450 25.78 -19.42 7.58
N THR A 451 25.03 -20.52 7.68
CA THR A 451 24.66 -21.39 6.56
C THR A 451 23.90 -20.59 5.50
N LYS A 452 22.94 -19.76 5.89
CA LYS A 452 22.19 -18.93 4.92
C LYS A 452 23.10 -17.95 4.19
N ILE A 453 24.04 -17.31 4.90
CA ILE A 453 25.03 -16.42 4.29
C ILE A 453 25.90 -17.19 3.30
N ALA A 454 26.44 -18.34 3.70
CA ALA A 454 27.27 -19.18 2.82
C ALA A 454 26.54 -19.53 1.51
N ASN A 455 25.25 -19.86 1.60
CA ASN A 455 24.41 -20.23 0.45
C ASN A 455 24.15 -19.06 -0.52
N ILE A 456 24.16 -17.81 -0.03
CA ILE A 456 23.84 -16.64 -0.87
C ILE A 456 25.06 -15.78 -1.21
N VAL A 457 26.26 -16.09 -0.67
CA VAL A 457 27.51 -15.37 -1.00
C VAL A 457 27.76 -15.37 -2.50
N GLY A 458 27.52 -16.49 -3.18
CA GLY A 458 27.67 -16.59 -4.65
C GLY A 458 26.78 -15.64 -5.45
N TRP A 459 25.72 -15.09 -4.86
CA TRP A 459 24.83 -14.11 -5.51
C TRP A 459 25.35 -12.68 -5.41
N THR A 460 26.43 -12.47 -4.64
CA THR A 460 27.07 -11.17 -4.45
C THR A 460 28.35 -11.01 -5.27
N VAL A 461 28.57 -11.91 -6.23
CA VAL A 461 29.72 -11.89 -7.13
C VAL A 461 29.74 -10.60 -7.94
N SER A 462 30.90 -9.96 -7.99
CA SER A 462 31.16 -8.76 -8.78
C SER A 462 32.60 -8.78 -9.31
N ALA A 463 32.96 -7.79 -10.14
CA ALA A 463 34.35 -7.64 -10.59
C ALA A 463 35.33 -7.42 -9.42
N GLU A 464 34.89 -6.76 -8.35
CA GLU A 464 35.68 -6.52 -7.14
C GLU A 464 35.72 -7.76 -6.22
N PHE A 465 34.61 -8.50 -6.15
CA PHE A 465 34.46 -9.72 -5.34
C PHE A 465 34.10 -10.92 -6.21
N PRO A 466 35.05 -11.52 -6.95
CA PRO A 466 34.76 -12.61 -7.89
C PRO A 466 34.28 -13.91 -7.21
N GLN A 467 34.50 -14.06 -5.91
CA GLN A 467 33.99 -15.18 -5.10
C GLN A 467 32.77 -14.77 -4.24
N GLY A 468 32.24 -13.57 -4.45
CA GLY A 468 31.23 -12.95 -3.60
C GLY A 468 31.82 -12.35 -2.32
N ASN A 469 30.96 -11.63 -1.60
CA ASN A 469 31.30 -10.92 -0.36
C ASN A 469 30.36 -11.36 0.78
N PRO A 470 30.85 -12.11 1.77
CA PRO A 470 30.04 -12.56 2.91
C PRO A 470 29.39 -11.42 3.70
N ARG A 471 30.02 -10.24 3.76
CA ARG A 471 29.42 -9.07 4.43
C ARG A 471 28.25 -8.50 3.63
N ALA A 472 28.35 -8.47 2.30
CA ALA A 472 27.26 -8.05 1.44
C ALA A 472 26.09 -9.03 1.53
N ALA A 473 26.38 -10.34 1.52
CA ALA A 473 25.38 -11.39 1.72
C ALA A 473 24.67 -11.25 3.08
N ALA A 474 25.42 -11.01 4.16
CA ALA A 474 24.85 -10.75 5.48
C ALA A 474 23.92 -9.52 5.50
N ALA A 475 24.32 -8.43 4.84
CA ALA A 475 23.52 -7.22 4.77
C ALA A 475 22.23 -7.39 3.94
N ILE A 476 22.30 -8.14 2.83
CA ILE A 476 21.14 -8.55 2.02
C ILE A 476 20.18 -9.42 2.85
N LEU A 477 20.73 -10.38 3.61
CA LEU A 477 19.94 -11.24 4.47
C LEU A 477 19.16 -10.43 5.50
N ASP A 478 19.83 -9.51 6.19
CA ASP A 478 19.20 -8.63 7.18
C ASP A 478 18.12 -7.72 6.54
N PHE A 479 18.32 -7.28 5.29
CA PHE A 479 17.36 -6.44 4.55
C PHE A 479 16.01 -7.12 4.28
N TRP A 480 16.01 -8.45 4.06
CA TRP A 480 14.81 -9.25 3.79
C TRP A 480 14.27 -9.99 5.01
N THR A 481 14.83 -9.75 6.20
CA THR A 481 14.48 -10.47 7.42
C THR A 481 13.47 -9.74 8.28
N THR A 482 12.43 -10.45 8.73
CA THR A 482 11.53 -10.03 9.81
C THR A 482 11.93 -10.71 11.12
N ASP A 483 12.24 -9.93 12.15
CA ASP A 483 12.49 -10.46 13.50
C ASP A 483 11.15 -10.68 14.24
N LEU A 484 10.71 -11.94 14.30
CA LEU A 484 9.43 -12.31 14.90
C LEU A 484 9.40 -12.03 16.41
N HIS A 485 10.55 -12.08 17.08
CA HIS A 485 10.63 -11.79 18.50
C HIS A 485 10.42 -10.31 18.78
N ALA A 486 11.12 -9.44 18.03
CA ALA A 486 10.93 -7.99 18.12
C ALA A 486 9.48 -7.59 17.78
N MET A 487 8.90 -8.24 16.76
CA MET A 487 7.51 -8.02 16.38
C MET A 487 6.54 -8.44 17.49
N GLY A 488 6.68 -9.64 18.05
CA GLY A 488 5.83 -10.13 19.15
C GLY A 488 5.90 -9.22 20.38
N LYS A 489 7.09 -8.73 20.74
CA LYS A 489 7.24 -7.75 21.84
C LYS A 489 6.45 -6.47 21.56
N ARG A 490 6.59 -5.91 20.35
CA ARG A 490 5.91 -4.69 19.94
C ARG A 490 4.37 -4.82 20.00
N LEU A 491 3.85 -5.97 19.55
CA LEU A 491 2.43 -6.30 19.60
C LEU A 491 1.91 -6.36 21.04
N ARG A 492 2.60 -7.08 21.93
CA ARG A 492 2.24 -7.18 23.36
C ARG A 492 2.26 -5.83 24.08
N ASP A 493 3.27 -5.01 23.79
CA ASP A 493 3.41 -3.68 24.38
C ASP A 493 2.40 -2.65 23.81
N ARG A 494 1.60 -3.05 22.80
CA ARG A 494 0.65 -2.19 22.06
C ARG A 494 1.30 -0.90 21.55
N THR A 495 2.58 -1.02 21.17
CA THR A 495 3.35 0.13 20.69
C THR A 495 3.04 0.38 19.21
N ALA A 496 2.85 1.65 18.87
CA ALA A 496 2.50 2.03 17.50
C ALA A 496 3.64 1.70 16.53
N GLY A 497 3.32 0.97 15.46
CA GLY A 497 4.26 0.59 14.41
C GLY A 497 3.57 -0.22 13.32
N LEU A 498 4.15 -0.21 12.12
CA LEU A 498 3.64 -1.01 11.01
C LEU A 498 4.03 -2.47 11.17
N GLN A 499 3.09 -3.37 10.92
CA GLN A 499 3.31 -4.81 10.89
C GLN A 499 3.79 -5.20 9.49
N PRO A 500 4.99 -5.79 9.34
CA PRO A 500 5.44 -6.37 8.07
C PRO A 500 4.51 -7.50 7.64
N GLU A 501 4.18 -7.52 6.36
CA GLU A 501 3.56 -8.68 5.73
C GLU A 501 4.64 -9.71 5.40
N PHE A 502 4.28 -11.00 5.38
CA PHE A 502 5.22 -12.06 4.96
C PHE A 502 5.91 -11.77 3.65
N CYS A 503 5.16 -11.26 2.67
CA CYS A 503 5.68 -11.04 1.33
C CYS A 503 6.69 -9.90 1.26
N GLU A 504 6.66 -8.92 2.18
CA GLU A 504 7.58 -7.77 2.15
C GLU A 504 8.98 -8.14 2.65
N ARG A 505 9.06 -9.09 3.58
CA ARG A 505 10.30 -9.59 4.19
C ARG A 505 10.17 -11.09 4.48
N PRO A 506 10.39 -11.94 3.47
CA PRO A 506 10.01 -13.35 3.50
C PRO A 506 10.94 -14.25 4.32
N ILE A 507 11.97 -13.70 4.95
CA ILE A 507 12.89 -14.45 5.82
C ILE A 507 12.46 -14.21 7.27
N LEU A 508 11.87 -15.21 7.91
CA LEU A 508 11.31 -15.07 9.25
C LEU A 508 12.33 -15.54 10.27
N LYS A 509 12.86 -14.61 11.07
CA LYS A 509 13.82 -14.93 12.13
C LYS A 509 13.08 -15.22 13.43
N GLN A 510 13.29 -16.42 13.96
CA GLN A 510 12.82 -16.85 15.28
C GLN A 510 14.03 -17.36 16.09
N GLY A 511 14.46 -16.58 17.08
CA GLY A 511 15.71 -16.85 17.78
C GLY A 511 16.93 -16.72 16.86
N GLN A 512 17.71 -17.80 16.73
CA GLN A 512 18.86 -17.89 15.81
C GLN A 512 18.51 -18.54 14.47
N THR A 513 17.27 -19.01 14.33
CA THR A 513 16.79 -19.76 13.17
C THR A 513 16.11 -18.81 12.18
N LEU A 514 16.42 -19.00 10.90
CA LEU A 514 15.76 -18.33 9.77
C LEU A 514 14.84 -19.31 9.08
N ILE A 515 13.54 -19.03 9.10
CA ILE A 515 12.49 -19.83 8.48
C ILE A 515 12.11 -19.18 7.14
N GLN A 516 11.92 -19.99 6.10
CA GLN A 516 11.37 -19.53 4.83
C GLN A 516 10.25 -20.47 4.37
N LEU A 517 9.23 -19.88 3.77
CA LEU A 517 8.06 -20.57 3.24
C LEU A 517 8.19 -20.60 1.71
N PRO A 518 8.54 -21.75 1.09
CA PRO A 518 8.72 -21.87 -0.36
C PRO A 518 7.55 -21.32 -1.17
N TRP A 519 6.32 -21.56 -0.69
CA TRP A 519 5.08 -21.11 -1.33
C TRP A 519 4.85 -19.59 -1.21
N VAL A 520 5.41 -18.89 -0.22
CA VAL A 520 5.37 -17.42 -0.17
C VAL A 520 6.41 -16.86 -1.14
N VAL A 521 7.67 -17.27 -0.99
CA VAL A 521 8.79 -16.69 -1.75
C VAL A 521 8.69 -16.99 -3.25
N GLY A 522 8.19 -18.19 -3.59
CA GLY A 522 8.03 -18.62 -4.97
C GLY A 522 6.82 -18.01 -5.69
N LEU A 523 5.84 -17.45 -4.96
CA LEU A 523 4.58 -16.98 -5.57
C LEU A 523 4.35 -15.46 -5.42
N GLN A 524 4.99 -14.82 -4.43
CA GLN A 524 4.79 -13.40 -4.17
C GLN A 524 5.21 -12.48 -5.32
N ASN A 525 4.60 -11.29 -5.39
CA ASN A 525 5.07 -10.20 -6.23
C ASN A 525 6.30 -9.50 -5.60
N ASN A 526 7.50 -9.91 -6.04
CA ASN A 526 8.77 -9.39 -5.54
C ASN A 526 8.96 -7.88 -5.76
N SER A 527 8.39 -7.32 -6.84
CA SER A 527 8.45 -5.87 -7.10
C SER A 527 7.66 -5.09 -6.04
N THR A 528 6.43 -5.53 -5.76
CA THR A 528 5.57 -4.91 -4.73
C THR A 528 6.18 -5.07 -3.34
N ALA A 529 6.73 -6.25 -3.04
CA ALA A 529 7.46 -6.51 -1.79
C ALA A 529 8.63 -5.52 -1.59
N ALA A 530 9.46 -5.31 -2.62
CA ALA A 530 10.59 -4.39 -2.54
C ALA A 530 10.16 -2.93 -2.34
N ILE A 531 9.15 -2.47 -3.09
CA ILE A 531 8.61 -1.11 -2.97
C ILE A 531 8.06 -0.88 -1.57
N ASN A 532 7.19 -1.78 -1.08
CA ASN A 532 6.57 -1.60 0.23
C ASN A 532 7.56 -1.80 1.39
N ASN A 533 8.58 -2.65 1.24
CA ASN A 533 9.67 -2.73 2.22
C ASN A 533 10.37 -1.36 2.39
N LEU A 534 10.62 -0.64 1.29
CA LEU A 534 11.31 0.65 1.32
C LEU A 534 10.40 1.84 1.64
N ARG A 535 9.16 1.85 1.14
CA ARG A 535 8.22 3.00 1.23
C ARG A 535 7.19 2.88 2.35
N ARG A 536 6.76 1.66 2.70
CA ARG A 536 5.81 1.41 3.79
C ARG A 536 6.55 1.17 5.09
N LEU A 537 7.36 0.10 5.17
CA LEU A 537 8.12 -0.24 6.39
C LEU A 537 9.27 0.76 6.61
N GLY A 538 10.01 1.07 5.55
CA GLY A 538 11.11 2.02 5.53
C GLY A 538 10.70 3.50 5.46
N ALA A 539 9.42 3.86 5.68
CA ALA A 539 8.93 5.25 5.53
C ALA A 539 9.71 6.29 6.35
N ARG A 540 10.31 5.86 7.48
CA ARG A 540 11.07 6.72 8.41
C ARG A 540 12.58 6.71 8.18
N ARG A 541 13.05 6.11 7.08
CA ARG A 541 14.47 6.15 6.69
C ARG A 541 14.91 7.60 6.49
N GLY A 542 16.15 7.89 6.85
CA GLY A 542 16.73 9.23 6.71
C GLY A 542 16.88 9.67 5.25
N GLU A 543 16.89 8.72 4.31
CA GLU A 543 17.03 9.00 2.89
C GLU A 543 15.75 9.48 2.20
N THR A 544 14.56 9.31 2.80
CA THR A 544 13.29 9.58 2.11
C THR A 544 13.22 10.98 1.49
N GLY A 545 13.72 12.01 2.17
CA GLY A 545 13.74 13.38 1.62
C GLY A 545 14.74 13.60 0.48
N VAL A 546 15.85 12.85 0.44
CA VAL A 546 16.78 12.87 -0.70
C VAL A 546 16.18 12.08 -1.87
N GLU A 547 15.50 10.97 -1.58
CA GLU A 547 14.84 10.16 -2.59
C GLU A 547 13.72 10.95 -3.28
N THR A 548 12.87 11.69 -2.55
CA THR A 548 11.85 12.55 -3.18
C THR A 548 12.48 13.60 -4.09
N ARG A 549 13.55 14.27 -3.65
CA ARG A 549 14.27 15.24 -4.51
C ARG A 549 14.83 14.63 -5.79
N ARG A 550 15.28 13.38 -5.74
CA ARG A 550 15.72 12.67 -6.95
C ARG A 550 14.58 12.35 -7.92
N ILE A 551 13.34 12.20 -7.44
CA ILE A 551 12.18 12.08 -8.32
C ILE A 551 12.03 13.40 -9.10
N GLU A 552 12.02 14.53 -8.39
CA GLU A 552 11.89 15.87 -8.97
C GLU A 552 12.99 16.14 -10.00
N GLU A 553 14.25 15.89 -9.66
CA GLU A 553 15.41 16.06 -10.55
C GLU A 553 15.29 15.21 -11.83
N ARG A 554 14.88 13.94 -11.70
CA ARG A 554 14.75 13.01 -12.84
C ARG A 554 13.58 13.39 -13.76
N VAL A 555 12.44 13.76 -13.19
CA VAL A 555 11.32 14.26 -13.97
C VAL A 555 11.70 15.58 -14.66
N GLY A 556 12.36 16.50 -13.95
CA GLY A 556 12.88 17.75 -14.51
C GLY A 556 13.80 17.52 -15.70
N LEU A 557 14.76 16.59 -15.60
CA LEU A 557 15.66 16.25 -16.71
C LEU A 557 14.91 15.75 -17.95
N LEU A 558 13.84 14.95 -17.79
CA LEU A 558 13.02 14.50 -18.91
C LEU A 558 12.25 15.65 -19.56
N PHE A 559 11.80 16.63 -18.78
CA PHE A 559 11.24 17.87 -19.31
C PHE A 559 12.28 18.67 -20.11
N GLU A 560 13.51 18.80 -19.61
CA GLU A 560 14.60 19.49 -20.32
C GLU A 560 14.96 18.79 -21.63
N GLN A 561 15.03 17.46 -21.66
CA GLN A 561 15.24 16.67 -22.89
C GLN A 561 14.12 16.89 -23.91
N ARG A 562 12.92 17.23 -23.44
CA ARG A 562 11.77 17.64 -24.24
C ARG A 562 11.72 19.15 -24.47
N GLY A 563 12.81 19.88 -24.26
CA GLY A 563 12.93 21.30 -24.61
C GLY A 563 12.24 22.28 -23.66
N PHE A 564 11.79 21.83 -22.49
CA PHE A 564 11.34 22.74 -21.44
C PHE A 564 12.52 23.38 -20.72
N ARG A 565 12.32 24.60 -20.22
CA ARG A 565 13.16 25.18 -19.18
C ARG A 565 12.60 24.80 -17.82
N VAL A 566 13.47 24.43 -16.89
CA VAL A 566 13.08 23.84 -15.62
C VAL A 566 13.66 24.63 -14.45
N ALA A 567 12.84 24.88 -13.44
CA ALA A 567 13.26 25.35 -12.13
C ALA A 567 12.87 24.30 -11.07
N LEU A 568 13.87 23.75 -10.39
CA LEU A 568 13.72 22.77 -9.31
C LEU A 568 13.72 23.46 -7.96
N ASN A 569 12.88 23.01 -7.03
CA ASN A 569 12.94 23.39 -5.61
C ASN A 569 12.97 24.90 -5.37
N TRP A 570 12.22 25.65 -6.19
CA TRP A 570 12.21 27.10 -6.19
C TRP A 570 11.48 27.66 -4.96
N HIS A 571 12.05 28.69 -4.35
CA HIS A 571 11.44 29.38 -3.21
C HIS A 571 10.98 30.78 -3.61
N PRO A 572 9.68 31.10 -3.47
CA PRO A 572 9.20 32.47 -3.60
C PRO A 572 9.85 33.36 -2.53
N ARG A 573 10.11 34.63 -2.87
CA ARG A 573 10.59 35.62 -1.90
C ARG A 573 9.51 35.89 -0.84
N ASP A 574 9.92 36.19 0.39
CA ASP A 574 9.01 36.34 1.54
C ASP A 574 7.91 37.40 1.32
N GLU A 575 8.18 38.43 0.53
CA GLU A 575 7.23 39.52 0.21
C GLU A 575 6.15 39.08 -0.82
N ASP A 576 6.44 38.09 -1.66
CA ASP A 576 5.54 37.53 -2.68
C ASP A 576 4.85 36.24 -2.20
N ALA A 577 5.27 35.71 -1.05
CA ALA A 577 4.88 34.40 -0.56
C ALA A 577 3.57 34.47 0.23
N MET A 578 2.48 33.91 -0.33
CA MET A 578 1.30 33.51 0.46
C MET A 578 1.60 32.31 1.41
N ASN A 579 2.78 32.28 2.02
CA ASN A 579 3.37 31.13 2.71
C ASN A 579 3.33 29.85 1.83
N ALA A 580 3.66 29.99 0.54
CA ALA A 580 3.61 28.90 -0.43
C ALA A 580 4.68 27.82 -0.18
N GLY A 581 5.82 28.21 0.41
CA GLY A 581 6.96 27.32 0.66
C GLY A 581 7.72 26.97 -0.62
N GLU A 582 8.62 25.99 -0.52
CA GLU A 582 9.37 25.38 -1.63
C GLU A 582 8.43 24.82 -2.70
N ILE A 583 8.69 25.09 -3.97
CA ILE A 583 7.97 24.55 -5.13
C ILE A 583 8.84 23.50 -5.81
N ASP A 584 8.36 22.25 -5.82
CA ASP A 584 9.13 21.06 -6.16
C ASP A 584 9.68 21.13 -7.60
N LEU A 585 8.80 21.42 -8.58
CA LEU A 585 9.18 21.50 -9.99
C LEU A 585 8.32 22.52 -10.76
N ILE A 586 8.96 23.39 -11.53
CA ILE A 586 8.32 24.33 -12.46
C ILE A 586 8.94 24.13 -13.85
N CYS A 587 8.11 23.80 -14.84
CA CYS A 587 8.54 23.60 -16.22
C CYS A 587 7.87 24.64 -17.13
N ALA A 588 8.64 25.26 -18.03
CA ALA A 588 8.12 26.25 -18.98
C ALA A 588 8.55 25.95 -20.42
N ARG A 589 7.58 26.01 -21.35
CA ARG A 589 7.80 25.92 -22.80
C ARG A 589 6.56 26.44 -23.53
N ASP A 590 6.74 27.09 -24.68
CA ASP A 590 5.64 27.54 -25.55
C ASP A 590 4.59 28.43 -24.81
N ASP A 591 5.05 29.36 -23.97
CA ASP A 591 4.23 30.21 -23.07
C ASP A 591 3.31 29.45 -22.08
N ILE A 592 3.57 28.15 -21.89
CA ILE A 592 2.90 27.29 -20.93
C ILE A 592 3.84 27.03 -19.76
N VAL A 593 3.32 27.20 -18.55
CA VAL A 593 4.02 26.90 -17.29
C VAL A 593 3.29 25.79 -16.56
N ILE A 594 4.03 24.75 -16.16
CA ILE A 594 3.51 23.63 -15.40
C ILE A 594 4.19 23.64 -14.03
N VAL A 595 3.39 23.80 -12.98
CA VAL A 595 3.82 23.75 -11.57
C VAL A 595 3.42 22.40 -11.01
N MET A 596 4.37 21.65 -10.46
CA MET A 596 4.12 20.30 -9.95
C MET A 596 4.34 20.21 -8.44
N GLU A 597 3.45 19.47 -7.79
CA GLU A 597 3.62 18.98 -6.42
C GLU A 597 3.87 17.47 -6.48
N VAL A 598 5.07 17.02 -6.10
CA VAL A 598 5.46 15.60 -6.17
C VAL A 598 5.19 14.92 -4.83
N LYS A 599 4.47 13.78 -4.86
CA LYS A 599 4.20 12.95 -3.68
C LYS A 599 4.77 11.55 -3.87
N SER A 600 5.53 11.09 -2.88
CA SER A 600 6.09 9.73 -2.85
C SER A 600 5.48 8.91 -1.72
N THR A 601 5.00 7.71 -2.04
CA THR A 601 4.27 6.83 -1.10
C THR A 601 4.46 5.34 -1.46
N TYR A 602 3.72 4.46 -0.81
CA TYR A 602 3.76 2.99 -1.02
C TYR A 602 2.56 2.51 -1.84
N LEU A 603 2.61 1.27 -2.33
CA LEU A 603 1.50 0.64 -3.06
C LEU A 603 0.45 0.10 -2.09
N ARG A 604 -0.80 0.55 -2.23
CA ARG A 604 -1.89 0.18 -1.32
C ARG A 604 -2.63 -1.05 -1.82
N ARG A 605 -3.41 -1.65 -0.92
CA ARG A 605 -4.19 -2.86 -1.18
C ARG A 605 -5.69 -2.68 -0.98
N SER A 606 -6.12 -1.57 -0.35
CA SER A 606 -7.51 -1.36 0.04
C SER A 606 -8.03 0.01 -0.38
N GLN A 607 -9.32 0.09 -0.69
CA GLN A 607 -10.03 1.37 -0.91
C GLN A 607 -9.96 2.27 0.34
N ARG A 608 -9.93 1.67 1.54
CA ARG A 608 -9.74 2.40 2.80
C ARG A 608 -8.42 3.17 2.82
N ASP A 609 -7.31 2.52 2.48
CA ASP A 609 -6.00 3.17 2.44
C ASP A 609 -5.93 4.22 1.33
N ALA A 610 -6.58 3.97 0.18
CA ALA A 610 -6.68 4.92 -0.92
C ALA A 610 -7.47 6.17 -0.49
N TRP A 611 -8.61 5.99 0.18
CA TRP A 611 -9.40 7.07 0.75
C TRP A 611 -8.63 7.87 1.81
N LEU A 612 -7.90 7.19 2.69
CA LEU A 612 -7.04 7.86 3.68
C LEU A 612 -5.97 8.71 2.99
N HIS A 613 -5.36 8.22 1.91
CA HIS A 613 -4.38 8.98 1.15
C HIS A 613 -5.01 10.19 0.45
N ALA A 614 -6.17 10.01 -0.17
CA ALA A 614 -6.90 11.08 -0.83
C ALA A 614 -7.25 12.22 0.15
N THR A 615 -7.81 11.87 1.30
CA THR A 615 -8.31 12.84 2.30
C THR A 615 -7.22 13.44 3.18
N THR A 616 -6.01 12.86 3.21
CA THR A 616 -4.90 13.39 4.03
C THR A 616 -3.76 13.95 3.22
N THR A 617 -3.25 13.24 2.22
CA THR A 617 -2.07 13.62 1.44
C THR A 617 -2.45 14.45 0.22
N LEU A 618 -3.35 13.93 -0.63
CA LEU A 618 -3.73 14.60 -1.89
C LEU A 618 -4.53 15.87 -1.63
N ARG A 619 -5.44 15.86 -0.65
CA ARG A 619 -6.15 17.05 -0.18
C ARG A 619 -5.18 18.19 0.20
N LYS A 620 -4.14 17.88 0.99
CA LYS A 620 -3.10 18.84 1.38
C LYS A 620 -2.27 19.29 0.18
N ALA A 621 -1.91 18.37 -0.71
CA ALA A 621 -1.17 18.66 -1.93
C ALA A 621 -1.90 19.71 -2.79
N GLY A 622 -3.22 19.54 -3.00
CA GLY A 622 -4.03 20.50 -3.76
C GLY A 622 -4.04 21.91 -3.15
N GLN A 623 -4.06 22.03 -1.82
CA GLN A 623 -3.98 23.33 -1.16
C GLN A 623 -2.60 23.97 -1.23
N GLN A 624 -1.55 23.16 -1.07
CA GLN A 624 -0.17 23.61 -1.22
C GLN A 624 0.00 24.14 -2.64
N LEU A 625 -0.41 23.36 -3.63
CA LEU A 625 -0.32 23.70 -5.04
C LEU A 625 -1.10 24.98 -5.38
N ARG A 626 -2.27 25.21 -4.78
CA ARG A 626 -3.00 26.49 -4.94
C ARG A 626 -2.16 27.71 -4.62
N LYS A 627 -1.47 27.66 -3.48
CA LYS A 627 -0.60 28.76 -3.03
C LYS A 627 0.66 28.87 -3.88
N LYS A 628 1.24 27.73 -4.26
CA LYS A 628 2.42 27.65 -5.12
C LYS A 628 2.14 28.25 -6.50
N VAL A 629 1.03 27.89 -7.14
CA VAL A 629 0.60 28.45 -8.43
C VAL A 629 0.36 29.96 -8.34
N ALA A 630 -0.28 30.44 -7.27
CA ALA A 630 -0.47 31.88 -7.05
C ALA A 630 0.87 32.62 -6.91
N ALA A 631 1.83 32.06 -6.19
CA ALA A 631 3.17 32.63 -6.02
C ALA A 631 3.97 32.65 -7.34
N VAL A 632 3.89 31.58 -8.14
CA VAL A 632 4.51 31.55 -9.49
C VAL A 632 3.88 32.61 -10.39
N ARG A 633 2.55 32.75 -10.37
CA ARG A 633 1.86 33.80 -11.14
C ARG A 633 2.36 35.19 -10.75
N ALA A 634 2.39 35.50 -9.46
CA ALA A 634 2.88 36.78 -8.96
C ALA A 634 4.33 37.05 -9.41
N ALA A 635 5.20 36.03 -9.34
CA ALA A 635 6.59 36.14 -9.74
C ALA A 635 6.80 36.32 -11.25
N LEU A 636 5.87 35.88 -12.11
CA LEU A 636 6.00 35.99 -13.57
C LEU A 636 5.38 37.27 -14.16
N VAL A 637 4.56 38.00 -13.39
CA VAL A 637 3.93 39.27 -13.82
C VAL A 637 4.95 40.42 -13.91
N GLN A 638 6.05 40.34 -13.16
CA GLN A 638 7.12 41.33 -13.18
C GLN A 638 8.44 40.69 -13.60
N PRO A 639 9.39 41.45 -14.17
CA PRO A 639 10.73 40.94 -14.46
C PRO A 639 11.35 40.34 -13.19
N SER A 640 11.52 39.02 -13.19
CA SER A 640 12.01 38.27 -12.04
C SER A 640 13.08 37.27 -12.45
N GLU A 641 13.85 36.82 -11.45
CA GLU A 641 14.84 35.76 -11.63
C GLU A 641 14.19 34.47 -12.14
N LEU A 642 12.97 34.17 -11.68
CA LEU A 642 12.20 33.02 -12.16
C LEU A 642 11.82 33.17 -13.64
N GLY A 643 11.35 34.35 -14.06
CA GLY A 643 11.03 34.63 -15.47
C GLY A 643 12.26 34.48 -16.36
N ALA A 644 13.41 35.00 -15.94
CA ALA A 644 14.67 34.84 -16.67
C ALA A 644 15.11 33.37 -16.79
N LEU A 645 15.01 32.61 -15.70
CA LEU A 645 15.33 31.18 -15.66
C LEU A 645 14.42 30.38 -16.61
N LEU A 646 13.12 30.65 -16.59
CA LEU A 646 12.11 29.99 -17.40
C LEU A 646 12.00 30.54 -18.83
N GLY A 647 12.74 31.60 -19.16
CA GLY A 647 12.69 32.24 -20.49
C GLY A 647 11.36 32.92 -20.80
N ILE A 648 10.64 33.37 -19.78
CA ILE A 648 9.35 34.05 -19.89
C ILE A 648 9.60 35.55 -19.73
N ASP A 649 9.21 36.32 -20.75
CA ASP A 649 9.28 37.78 -20.70
C ASP A 649 8.00 38.34 -20.09
N ALA A 650 8.14 39.05 -18.96
CA ALA A 650 7.03 39.70 -18.26
C ALA A 650 6.33 40.78 -19.10
N ALA A 651 6.97 41.29 -20.16
CA ALA A 651 6.36 42.25 -21.09
C ALA A 651 5.50 41.58 -22.19
N SER A 652 5.52 40.26 -22.30
CA SER A 652 4.70 39.48 -23.24
C SER A 652 3.31 39.16 -22.65
N SER A 653 2.51 38.35 -23.36
CA SER A 653 1.23 37.85 -22.84
C SER A 653 1.43 37.01 -21.58
N GLU A 654 0.47 37.09 -20.64
CA GLU A 654 0.50 36.29 -19.42
C GLU A 654 0.54 34.79 -19.75
N PRO A 655 1.53 34.03 -19.24
CA PRO A 655 1.67 32.61 -19.58
C PRO A 655 0.51 31.77 -19.02
N ALA A 656 0.19 30.68 -19.72
CA ALA A 656 -0.80 29.73 -19.25
C ALA A 656 -0.21 28.85 -18.14
N ILE A 657 -0.55 29.13 -16.88
CA ILE A 657 -0.05 28.40 -15.72
C ILE A 657 -1.01 27.27 -15.32
N HIS A 658 -0.48 26.06 -15.21
CA HIS A 658 -1.21 24.85 -14.84
C HIS A 658 -0.54 24.15 -13.66
N GLY A 659 -1.34 23.69 -12.70
CA GLY A 659 -0.86 22.89 -11.58
C GLY A 659 -1.15 21.40 -11.78
N LEU A 660 -0.20 20.54 -11.45
CA LEU A 660 -0.38 19.09 -11.39
C LEU A 660 0.08 18.53 -10.04
N ILE A 661 -0.68 17.58 -9.50
CA ILE A 661 -0.21 16.73 -8.40
C ILE A 661 0.33 15.45 -9.03
N VAL A 662 1.61 15.18 -8.84
CA VAL A 662 2.29 14.03 -9.43
C VAL A 662 2.61 13.04 -8.31
N ASP A 663 1.91 11.91 -8.27
CA ASP A 663 2.04 10.92 -7.20
C ASP A 663 2.66 9.62 -7.70
N THR A 664 3.50 8.97 -6.90
CA THR A 664 4.01 7.62 -7.18
C THR A 664 2.95 6.51 -7.13
N SER A 665 1.71 6.84 -6.77
CA SER A 665 0.61 5.87 -6.65
C SER A 665 -0.44 6.08 -7.74
N ILE A 666 -1.06 4.99 -8.21
CA ILE A 666 -2.04 5.05 -9.30
C ILE A 666 -3.42 5.47 -8.80
N GLU A 667 -3.78 5.17 -7.56
CA GLU A 667 -5.14 5.39 -7.05
C GLU A 667 -5.54 6.87 -7.13
N CYS A 668 -6.82 7.14 -7.38
CA CYS A 668 -7.36 8.48 -7.62
C CYS A 668 -6.75 9.15 -8.87
N ASP A 669 -6.30 8.36 -9.85
CA ASP A 669 -5.76 8.89 -11.09
C ASP A 669 -6.80 9.76 -11.81
N HIS A 670 -6.37 10.89 -12.37
CA HIS A 670 -7.23 11.87 -13.04
C HIS A 670 -8.33 12.51 -12.18
N GLN A 671 -8.35 12.28 -10.87
CA GLN A 671 -9.21 13.01 -9.94
C GLN A 671 -8.63 14.40 -9.62
N GLN A 672 -9.50 15.31 -9.17
CA GLN A 672 -9.11 16.68 -8.83
C GLN A 672 -9.01 16.91 -7.32
N PHE A 673 -7.92 17.54 -6.88
CA PHE A 673 -7.74 17.97 -5.50
C PHE A 673 -7.43 19.45 -5.46
N GLY A 674 -8.30 20.23 -4.79
CA GLY A 674 -8.16 21.68 -4.72
C GLY A 674 -8.28 22.40 -6.08
N GLY A 675 -8.82 21.73 -7.11
CA GLY A 675 -8.91 22.20 -8.49
C GLY A 675 -7.77 21.74 -9.41
N TYR A 676 -6.84 20.92 -8.90
CA TYR A 676 -5.68 20.44 -9.65
C TYR A 676 -5.78 18.95 -9.93
N LEU A 677 -5.41 18.54 -11.15
CA LEU A 677 -5.39 17.16 -11.59
C LEU A 677 -4.30 16.38 -10.86
N LYS A 678 -4.64 15.20 -10.33
CA LYS A 678 -3.68 14.22 -9.86
C LYS A 678 -3.39 13.21 -10.96
N VAL A 679 -2.11 12.93 -11.22
CA VAL A 679 -1.65 11.90 -12.16
C VAL A 679 -0.50 11.11 -11.54
N SER A 680 -0.28 9.89 -12.03
CA SER A 680 0.86 9.08 -11.59
C SER A 680 2.20 9.60 -12.14
N VAL A 681 3.29 9.43 -11.39
CA VAL A 681 4.66 9.63 -11.90
C VAL A 681 4.89 8.76 -13.13
N GLU A 682 4.46 7.49 -13.10
CA GLU A 682 4.57 6.60 -14.25
C GLU A 682 3.90 7.16 -15.52
N GLU A 683 2.69 7.74 -15.43
CA GLU A 683 2.02 8.37 -16.58
C GLU A 683 2.86 9.52 -17.16
N VAL A 684 3.39 10.39 -16.29
CA VAL A 684 4.25 11.50 -16.71
C VAL A 684 5.52 10.98 -17.41
N LEU A 685 6.16 9.94 -16.86
CA LEU A 685 7.35 9.33 -17.47
C LEU A 685 7.04 8.73 -18.84
N ILE A 686 5.95 7.98 -18.96
CA ILE A 686 5.54 7.33 -20.22
C ILE A 686 5.22 8.38 -21.29
N ALA A 687 4.50 9.44 -20.91
CA ALA A 687 4.19 10.55 -21.81
C ALA A 687 5.47 11.29 -22.25
N LEU A 688 6.36 11.64 -21.33
CA LEU A 688 7.63 12.31 -21.66
C LEU A 688 8.59 11.43 -22.47
N ARG A 689 8.44 10.11 -22.48
CA ARG A 689 9.26 9.20 -23.28
C ARG A 689 8.59 8.73 -24.55
N ASP A 690 7.29 8.97 -24.69
CA ASP A 690 6.48 8.44 -25.79
C ASP A 690 6.53 6.89 -25.85
N GLU A 691 6.48 6.27 -24.66
CA GLU A 691 6.68 4.82 -24.48
C GLU A 691 5.35 4.07 -24.26
N ARG A 692 4.20 4.62 -24.68
CA ARG A 692 2.90 3.94 -24.56
C ARG A 692 2.92 2.54 -25.15
N HIS A 693 3.70 2.33 -26.22
CA HIS A 693 3.85 1.03 -26.87
C HIS A 693 4.40 -0.08 -25.96
N LEU A 694 4.97 0.23 -24.79
CA LEU A 694 5.44 -0.74 -23.79
C LEU A 694 4.36 -1.13 -22.77
N LEU A 695 3.21 -0.42 -22.72
CA LEU A 695 2.06 -0.76 -21.88
C LEU A 695 1.31 -1.97 -22.45
N ARG A 696 1.83 -3.17 -22.20
CA ARG A 696 1.24 -4.45 -22.66
C ARG A 696 1.11 -5.41 -21.50
N ASP A 697 0.26 -6.42 -21.66
CA ASP A 697 0.15 -7.48 -20.66
C ASP A 697 1.45 -8.30 -20.59
N LEU A 698 1.76 -8.79 -19.39
CA LEU A 698 2.84 -9.75 -19.22
C LEU A 698 2.48 -11.07 -19.91
N PRO A 699 3.44 -11.75 -20.55
CA PRO A 699 3.21 -13.10 -21.07
C PRO A 699 2.75 -14.07 -19.97
N ASP A 700 1.86 -14.99 -20.33
CA ASP A 700 1.35 -16.03 -19.43
C ASP A 700 2.51 -16.80 -18.76
N GLY A 701 2.41 -16.99 -17.44
CA GLY A 701 3.44 -17.67 -16.63
C GLY A 701 4.57 -16.76 -16.11
N LEU A 702 4.63 -15.48 -16.52
CA LEU A 702 5.59 -14.49 -15.99
C LEU A 702 4.96 -13.52 -14.97
N ALA A 703 3.63 -13.44 -14.93
CA ALA A 703 2.90 -12.64 -13.97
C ALA A 703 2.83 -13.38 -12.62
N GLY A 704 3.35 -12.75 -11.57
CA GLY A 704 3.11 -13.13 -10.17
C GLY A 704 1.67 -12.84 -9.73
N ASP A 705 0.99 -11.91 -10.38
CA ASP A 705 -0.35 -11.46 -10.00
C ASP A 705 -1.46 -12.26 -10.71
N ASP A 706 -2.38 -12.80 -9.90
CA ASP A 706 -3.66 -13.35 -10.31
C ASP A 706 -4.68 -12.21 -10.36
N SER A 707 -4.76 -11.50 -11.49
CA SER A 707 -5.85 -10.56 -11.75
C SER A 707 -6.96 -11.24 -12.56
N GLY A 708 -7.79 -12.05 -11.88
CA GLY A 708 -9.15 -12.40 -12.32
C GLY A 708 -9.28 -13.28 -13.58
N PRO A 709 -10.51 -13.74 -13.88
CA PRO A 709 -10.73 -14.84 -14.81
C PRO A 709 -10.39 -14.43 -16.25
N ASN A 710 -9.34 -15.08 -16.74
CA ASN A 710 -9.21 -15.66 -18.07
C ASN A 710 -10.31 -15.26 -19.07
N THR A 711 -10.08 -14.15 -19.77
CA THR A 711 -10.52 -14.03 -21.16
C THR A 711 -9.27 -13.91 -22.00
N ALA A 712 -8.74 -15.07 -22.39
CA ALA A 712 -7.86 -15.16 -23.54
C ALA A 712 -8.57 -14.51 -24.74
N ARG A 713 -8.30 -13.23 -24.99
CA ARG A 713 -8.42 -12.70 -26.34
C ARG A 713 -7.24 -13.27 -27.12
N PRO A 714 -7.49 -13.91 -28.28
CA PRO A 714 -6.41 -14.20 -29.20
C PRO A 714 -5.61 -12.91 -29.41
N ALA A 715 -4.30 -13.04 -29.63
CA ALA A 715 -3.41 -11.96 -30.05
C ALA A 715 -3.80 -11.45 -31.46
N GLU A 716 -5.01 -10.92 -31.61
CA GLU A 716 -5.58 -10.31 -32.78
C GLU A 716 -6.09 -8.93 -32.41
N GLN A 717 -5.13 -8.04 -32.24
CA GLN A 717 -4.97 -6.75 -32.89
C GLN A 717 -3.94 -6.02 -32.06
N ALA A 718 -2.68 -6.08 -32.51
CA ALA A 718 -1.73 -5.04 -32.19
C ALA A 718 -2.38 -3.74 -32.70
N SER A 719 -3.11 -3.04 -31.82
CA SER A 719 -3.52 -1.67 -32.10
C SER A 719 -2.22 -0.91 -32.34
N THR A 720 -2.23 -0.21 -33.44
CA THR A 720 -1.08 0.41 -34.07
C THR A 720 -0.23 1.17 -33.07
N THR A 721 1.06 0.87 -33.12
CA THR A 721 2.22 1.63 -32.63
C THR A 721 2.16 3.10 -33.06
N SER A 722 1.23 3.89 -32.51
CA SER A 722 1.19 5.33 -32.72
C SER A 722 1.84 6.02 -31.54
N SER A 723 2.83 6.86 -31.85
CA SER A 723 3.31 7.90 -30.96
C SER A 723 2.11 8.66 -30.32
N LEU A 724 2.24 9.05 -29.06
CA LEU A 724 1.34 9.97 -28.38
C LEU A 724 1.36 11.38 -29.03
N TYR A 725 2.38 11.66 -29.85
CA TYR A 725 2.64 12.95 -30.49
C TYR A 725 2.87 12.79 -31.99
N PRO A 726 1.87 12.34 -32.77
CA PRO A 726 2.04 12.09 -34.21
C PRO A 726 2.43 13.34 -35.00
N GLU A 727 2.01 14.52 -34.53
CA GLU A 727 2.34 15.83 -35.13
C GLU A 727 3.60 16.47 -34.51
N GLY A 728 4.34 15.74 -33.68
CA GLY A 728 5.49 16.24 -32.93
C GLY A 728 5.13 16.69 -31.51
N PHE A 729 6.17 16.81 -30.67
CA PHE A 729 6.02 17.13 -29.25
C PHE A 729 6.10 18.65 -29.00
N ASP A 730 5.07 19.19 -28.36
CA ASP A 730 5.01 20.55 -27.81
C ASP A 730 4.36 20.54 -26.41
N ALA A 731 4.39 21.69 -25.72
CA ALA A 731 3.88 21.77 -24.35
C ALA A 731 2.35 21.59 -24.27
N ALA A 732 1.62 22.08 -25.27
CA ALA A 732 0.16 21.97 -25.34
C ALA A 732 -0.29 20.53 -25.57
N GLY A 733 0.39 19.81 -26.48
CA GLY A 733 0.20 18.40 -26.76
C GLY A 733 0.50 17.54 -25.54
N PHE A 734 1.60 17.81 -24.82
CA PHE A 734 1.89 17.12 -23.56
C PHE A 734 0.74 17.27 -22.54
N LEU A 735 0.27 18.50 -22.30
CA LEU A 735 -0.86 18.72 -21.40
C LEU A 735 -2.17 18.10 -21.90
N SER A 736 -2.39 18.06 -23.21
CA SER A 736 -3.56 17.38 -23.79
C SER A 736 -3.52 15.87 -23.52
N VAL A 737 -2.35 15.23 -23.70
CA VAL A 737 -2.15 13.81 -23.39
C VAL A 737 -2.44 13.54 -21.91
N ILE A 738 -1.85 14.33 -21.01
CA ILE A 738 -2.02 14.20 -19.55
C ILE A 738 -3.43 14.51 -19.08
N ARG A 739 -4.15 15.48 -19.68
CA ARG A 739 -5.52 15.80 -19.25
C ARG A 739 -6.58 14.81 -19.73
N ARG A 740 -6.32 14.15 -20.87
CA ARG A 740 -7.23 13.16 -21.44
C ARG A 740 -6.96 11.75 -20.94
N GLY A 741 -5.82 11.53 -20.28
CA GLY A 741 -5.36 10.19 -19.94
C GLY A 741 -5.03 9.37 -21.17
N ALA A 742 -4.50 10.00 -22.22
CA ALA A 742 -4.24 9.34 -23.51
C ALA A 742 -3.14 8.26 -23.44
N VAL A 743 -2.38 8.22 -22.35
CA VAL A 743 -1.49 7.09 -22.03
C VAL A 743 -2.31 5.79 -21.83
N TRP A 744 -3.56 5.91 -21.40
CA TRP A 744 -4.41 4.82 -20.93
C TRP A 744 -5.56 4.44 -21.88
N ASP A 745 -5.63 4.94 -23.12
CA ASP A 745 -6.81 4.72 -23.98
C ASP A 745 -7.10 3.22 -24.29
N ASP A 746 -6.09 2.33 -24.20
CA ASP A 746 -6.25 0.88 -24.43
C ASP A 746 -6.47 0.08 -23.13
N VAL A 747 -6.68 0.77 -22.00
CA VAL A 747 -6.99 0.16 -20.71
C VAL A 747 -8.52 0.04 -20.60
N PRO A 748 -9.06 -1.17 -20.31
CA PRO A 748 -10.48 -1.35 -20.08
C PRO A 748 -11.01 -0.44 -18.97
N ASP A 749 -12.25 0.01 -19.12
CA ASP A 749 -13.02 0.71 -18.09
C ASP A 749 -13.43 -0.20 -16.94
#